data_AF-A0A950KG39-F1
#
_entry.id   AF-A0A950KG39-F1
#
_cell.length_a   1.000
_cell.length_b   1.000
_cell.length_c   1.000
_cell.angle_alpha   90.00
_cell.angle_beta   90.00
_cell.angle_gamma   90.00
#
_symmetry.space_group_name_H-M   'P 1'
#
loop_
_entity.id
_entity.type
_entity.pdbx_description
1 polymer ?
#
loop_
_entity_poly.entity_id
_entity_poly.type
_entity_poly.pdbx_seq_one_letter_code
_entity_poly.pdbx_strand_id
1 'polypeptide(L)'
;MRHAPYEWLNAYLSAHLPELAEVTSTPEGHAKARRWFKALISCFESRQLKTSRQQKNYLSQVRNAIRRTYGEHHPALEVVRFDEATWLKINAPAHDRVETRNLNTRFLHDPDAIVARAEALLSDKRSTWAELAVGLGVATGRRVSELLGASTKLELKTAYSVRFTGQLKRRQDGSGEPFTFEIPTLVRASTVIEAWKRLRLRLGPEALTPRDLNQRFGRQCRQAANRHFAGLIPAREGEDDLYMHLFRAIYATLAVRYYCPPGINPTLYKAEIQGHRMIVDADDPKERRSYAASRHYDDYAIADAHGNRDGRQGLRLGLPGAEILEVFRAPASSAPNQLPTKGTSMPSTKSTRTAPNAAPTKRVPKQGKSPKPSPAPKAQHWRVSAAGHASLSRSWKSSADESQARVLERVLAFAHVARELARHLNLTPEQITPETLLDALSERFRALNEQAQQAAARLETAANQQRTQREADEQKQRKLQRHVEELTAERDALSARLIGLQRQLKEAVAQTGPRIELLPIAQQLLGLSSRANSLAPAQLQEALMHLAMDAIAQAAGPASSTTTPSTPSPALLRVDPVAGPREPIPSIPTAEPDPIPKPLAAQPGPEVEPGASPGVVPATAAETDERSGEERPSSPAATATVNRHTSQADGKLIKAFRYLTDLNEAADVRGRKWFISESLLADLTGCFRPAVKRFVAARRDQIDDLNRRHGLGSGHNRGRSRMQPNALPELIKTFKDSVLNPSGVEQPF
;
A
#
# COMPACT_ATOMS: atom_id res chain seq x y z
N MET A 1 32.05 22.93 -15.14
CA MET A 1 32.22 22.61 -13.70
C MET A 1 30.85 22.33 -13.10
N ARG A 2 30.61 21.14 -12.54
CA ARG A 2 29.32 20.77 -11.92
C ARG A 2 29.46 20.95 -10.41
N HIS A 3 28.86 22.00 -9.85
CA HIS A 3 28.87 22.24 -8.40
C HIS A 3 28.26 21.06 -7.66
N ALA A 4 28.97 20.57 -6.63
CA ALA A 4 28.41 19.60 -5.71
C ALA A 4 27.14 20.24 -5.10
N PRO A 5 25.99 19.55 -5.04
CA PRO A 5 24.69 20.21 -4.98
C PRO A 5 24.44 21.08 -3.74
N TYR A 6 25.33 21.10 -2.74
CA TYR A 6 25.19 21.95 -1.56
C TYR A 6 26.52 22.49 -1.04
N GLU A 7 27.41 23.00 -1.90
CA GLU A 7 28.67 23.65 -1.47
C GLU A 7 28.45 24.66 -0.33
N TRP A 8 27.37 25.44 -0.40
CA TRP A 8 27.01 26.37 0.67
C TRP A 8 26.63 25.70 1.99
N LEU A 9 25.94 24.55 1.96
CA LEU A 9 25.56 23.83 3.17
C LEU A 9 26.81 23.20 3.78
N ASN A 10 27.72 22.69 2.95
CA ASN A 10 29.00 22.19 3.40
C ASN A 10 29.82 23.33 4.04
N ALA A 11 29.88 24.51 3.42
CA ALA A 11 30.54 25.67 3.99
C ALA A 11 29.91 26.10 5.33
N TYR A 12 28.57 26.14 5.40
CA TYR A 12 27.85 26.44 6.64
C TYR A 12 28.17 25.39 7.73
N LEU A 13 28.13 24.10 7.40
CA LEU A 13 28.43 23.03 8.34
C LEU A 13 29.89 23.09 8.79
N SER A 14 30.85 23.31 7.89
CA SER A 14 32.25 23.45 8.26
C SER A 14 32.49 24.63 9.22
N ALA A 15 31.79 25.75 9.02
CA ALA A 15 31.93 26.93 9.88
C ALA A 15 31.22 26.77 11.24
N HIS A 16 30.00 26.23 11.25
CA HIS A 16 29.11 26.32 12.42
C HIS A 16 28.91 25.00 13.15
N LEU A 17 29.24 23.85 12.56
CA LEU A 17 29.10 22.56 13.25
C LEU A 17 29.94 22.50 14.54
N PRO A 18 31.21 23.00 14.58
CA PRO A 18 32.04 23.02 15.80
C PRO A 18 31.37 23.67 17.02
N GLU A 19 30.46 24.63 16.82
CA GLU A 19 29.73 25.29 17.92
C GLU A 19 28.88 24.32 18.75
N LEU A 20 28.52 23.16 18.16
CA LEU A 20 27.75 22.12 18.85
C LEU A 20 28.61 21.19 19.70
N ALA A 21 29.94 21.23 19.63
CA ALA A 21 30.82 20.27 20.31
C ALA A 21 30.65 20.23 21.85
N GLU A 22 30.31 21.36 22.46
CA GLU A 22 30.13 21.50 23.91
C GLU A 22 28.67 21.35 24.36
N VAL A 23 27.75 20.99 23.45
CA VAL A 23 26.33 20.88 23.80
C VAL A 23 26.12 19.61 24.63
N THR A 24 25.85 19.82 25.92
CA THR A 24 25.46 18.77 26.86
C THR A 24 23.94 18.63 26.96
N SER A 25 23.45 17.58 27.63
CA SER A 25 22.01 17.37 27.87
C SER A 25 21.40 18.30 28.93
N THR A 26 22.05 19.40 29.32
CA THR A 26 21.51 20.36 30.29
C THR A 26 20.55 21.35 29.63
N PRO A 27 19.71 22.08 30.39
CA PRO A 27 18.85 23.13 29.84
C PRO A 27 19.62 24.19 29.03
N GLU A 28 20.81 24.57 29.47
CA GLU A 28 21.70 25.53 28.79
C GLU A 28 22.22 24.97 27.47
N GLY A 29 22.64 23.69 27.46
CA GLY A 29 23.08 22.99 26.24
C GLY A 29 21.96 22.93 25.20
N HIS A 30 20.74 22.58 25.62
CA HIS A 30 19.57 22.62 24.74
C HIS A 30 19.24 24.04 24.25
N ALA A 31 19.43 25.07 25.07
CA ALA A 31 19.24 26.46 24.65
C ALA A 31 20.28 26.88 23.60
N LYS A 32 21.55 26.47 23.75
CA LYS A 32 22.61 26.67 22.75
C LYS A 32 22.24 25.98 21.43
N ALA A 33 21.80 24.73 21.47
CA ALA A 33 21.34 23.99 20.29
C ALA A 33 20.12 24.65 19.62
N ARG A 34 19.17 25.22 20.38
CA ARG A 34 18.01 25.95 19.85
C ARG A 34 18.43 27.22 19.11
N ARG A 35 19.37 28.00 19.67
CA ARG A 35 19.92 29.19 19.00
C ARG A 35 20.61 28.82 17.70
N TRP A 36 21.45 27.79 17.73
CA TRP A 36 22.11 27.26 16.55
C TRP A 36 21.12 26.81 15.47
N PHE A 37 20.08 26.06 15.88
CA PHE A 37 19.06 25.60 14.95
C PHE A 37 18.26 26.76 14.34
N LYS A 38 17.93 27.79 15.14
CA LYS A 38 17.28 29.00 14.63
C LYS A 38 18.14 29.71 13.58
N ALA A 39 19.44 29.83 13.81
CA ALA A 39 20.38 30.40 12.83
C ALA A 39 20.44 29.57 11.54
N LEU A 40 20.42 28.23 11.64
CA LEU A 40 20.34 27.35 10.47
C LEU A 40 19.05 27.58 9.67
N ILE A 41 17.90 27.70 10.35
CA ILE A 41 16.62 27.99 9.68
C ILE A 41 16.65 29.37 9.01
N SER A 42 17.19 30.40 9.66
CA SER A 42 17.41 31.71 9.03
C SER A 42 18.31 31.61 7.79
N CYS A 43 19.34 30.76 7.82
CA CYS A 43 20.19 30.49 6.67
C CYS A 43 19.42 29.81 5.52
N PHE A 44 18.52 28.86 5.84
CA PHE A 44 17.64 28.27 4.83
C PHE A 44 16.70 29.30 4.21
N GLU A 45 16.11 30.17 5.01
CA GLU A 45 15.19 31.22 4.55
C GLU A 45 15.89 32.26 3.67
N SER A 46 17.10 32.71 4.02
CA SER A 46 17.88 33.63 3.18
C SER A 46 18.22 33.04 1.82
N ARG A 47 18.28 31.70 1.72
CA ARG A 47 18.42 30.93 0.48
C ARG A 47 17.09 30.60 -0.20
N GLN A 48 16.00 31.27 0.17
CA GLN A 48 14.65 31.09 -0.38
C GLN A 48 14.01 29.70 -0.10
N LEU A 49 14.54 28.93 0.86
CA LEU A 49 13.93 27.68 1.31
C LEU A 49 12.91 28.01 2.41
N LYS A 50 11.79 28.64 2.03
CA LYS A 50 10.80 29.20 2.97
C LYS A 50 9.87 28.18 3.62
N THR A 51 9.77 26.98 3.06
CA THR A 51 8.84 25.96 3.55
C THR A 51 9.57 24.79 4.18
N SER A 52 9.01 24.22 5.24
CA SER A 52 9.58 23.05 5.92
C SER A 52 9.75 21.85 4.97
N ARG A 53 8.91 21.75 3.93
CA ARG A 53 9.04 20.74 2.86
C ARG A 53 10.30 20.94 2.01
N GLN A 54 10.64 22.18 1.66
CA GLN A 54 11.90 22.49 0.95
C GLN A 54 13.11 22.21 1.83
N GLN A 55 13.01 22.52 3.12
CA GLN A 55 14.10 22.39 4.10
C GLN A 55 14.37 20.93 4.54
N LYS A 56 13.39 20.02 4.48
CA LYS A 56 13.46 18.63 4.99
C LYS A 56 14.75 17.88 4.63
N ASN A 57 15.14 17.90 3.36
CA ASN A 57 16.30 17.15 2.88
C ASN A 57 17.63 17.76 3.33
N TYR A 58 17.68 19.09 3.48
CA TYR A 58 18.84 19.80 4.04
C TYR A 58 18.97 19.51 5.53
N LEU A 59 17.87 19.60 6.28
CA LEU A 59 17.86 19.27 7.70
C LEU A 59 18.27 17.82 7.96
N SER A 60 17.87 16.90 7.09
CA SER A 60 18.31 15.50 7.17
C SER A 60 19.82 15.35 6.98
N GLN A 61 20.42 16.12 6.07
CA GLN A 61 21.87 16.15 5.87
C GLN A 61 22.60 16.77 7.07
N VAL A 62 22.08 17.87 7.62
CA VAL A 62 22.61 18.51 8.83
C VAL A 62 22.62 17.53 10.01
N ARG A 63 21.49 16.85 10.27
CA ARG A 63 21.41 15.83 11.34
C ARG A 63 22.39 14.69 11.12
N ASN A 64 22.58 14.27 9.87
CA ASN A 64 23.57 13.22 9.55
C ASN A 64 25.01 13.72 9.74
N ALA A 65 25.31 14.99 9.48
CA ALA A 65 26.61 15.59 9.78
C ALA A 65 26.86 15.61 11.29
N ILE A 66 25.88 16.03 12.10
CA ILE A 66 25.95 15.98 13.57
C ILE A 66 26.26 14.55 14.05
N ARG A 67 25.55 13.54 13.53
CA ARG A 67 25.80 12.13 13.90
C ARG A 67 27.22 11.66 13.55
N ARG A 68 27.72 12.02 12.38
CA ARG A 68 29.07 11.61 11.94
C ARG A 68 30.17 12.28 12.76
N THR A 69 29.97 13.53 13.15
CA THR A 69 30.97 14.31 13.87
C THR A 69 30.96 14.04 15.38
N TYR A 70 29.77 13.87 15.98
CA TYR A 70 29.62 13.82 17.44
C TYR A 70 28.95 12.54 17.97
N GLY A 71 28.56 11.61 17.09
CA GLY A 71 27.91 10.35 17.48
C GLY A 71 26.37 10.38 17.45
N GLU A 72 25.77 9.19 17.57
CA GLU A 72 24.31 9.01 17.40
C GLU A 72 23.45 9.60 18.52
N HIS A 73 24.03 9.75 19.73
CA HIS A 73 23.33 10.19 20.94
C HIS A 73 23.61 11.64 21.33
N HIS A 74 24.14 12.45 20.40
CA HIS A 74 24.47 13.83 20.70
C HIS A 74 23.22 14.67 21.04
N PRO A 75 23.19 15.44 22.16
CA PRO A 75 21.97 16.10 22.66
C PRO A 75 21.35 17.10 21.67
N ALA A 76 22.16 17.73 20.82
CA ALA A 76 21.66 18.62 19.76
C ALA A 76 20.65 17.92 18.81
N LEU A 77 20.70 16.59 18.67
CA LEU A 77 19.77 15.83 17.82
C LEU A 77 18.34 15.81 18.37
N GLU A 78 18.12 16.12 19.64
CA GLU A 78 16.78 16.28 20.23
C GLU A 78 16.12 17.59 19.80
N VAL A 79 16.95 18.62 19.54
CA VAL A 79 16.53 19.98 19.21
C VAL A 79 16.51 20.22 17.70
N VAL A 80 17.51 19.75 16.96
CA VAL A 80 17.70 20.04 15.52
C VAL A 80 16.77 19.15 14.68
N ARG A 81 15.47 19.34 14.83
CA ARG A 81 14.40 18.63 14.10
C ARG A 81 13.18 19.53 13.97
N PHE A 82 12.30 19.22 13.01
CA PHE A 82 10.96 19.80 13.04
C PHE A 82 10.18 19.27 14.22
N ASP A 83 9.28 20.09 14.76
CA ASP A 83 8.26 19.63 15.68
C ASP A 83 7.34 18.58 15.02
N GLU A 84 6.59 17.86 15.84
CA GLU A 84 5.73 16.77 15.39
C GLU A 84 4.64 17.25 14.42
N ALA A 85 3.98 18.37 14.71
CA ALA A 85 2.92 18.93 13.87
C ALA A 85 3.44 19.31 12.46
N THR A 86 4.61 19.94 12.39
CA THR A 86 5.31 20.28 11.16
C THR A 86 5.73 19.02 10.40
N TRP A 87 6.25 18.02 11.10
CA TRP A 87 6.63 16.74 10.49
C TRP A 87 5.42 16.00 9.90
N LEU A 88 4.29 15.97 10.64
CA LEU A 88 3.02 15.42 10.17
C LEU A 88 2.54 16.17 8.94
N LYS A 89 2.54 17.51 8.95
CA LYS A 89 2.15 18.35 7.80
C LYS A 89 3.03 18.11 6.56
N ILE A 90 4.34 17.91 6.74
CA ILE A 90 5.27 17.59 5.64
C ILE A 90 4.93 16.24 5.00
N ASN A 91 4.54 15.25 5.81
CA ASN A 91 4.34 13.88 5.34
C ASN A 91 2.89 13.53 5.00
N ALA A 92 1.90 14.28 5.48
CA ALA A 92 0.48 14.06 5.19
C ALA A 92 0.22 13.90 3.67
N PRO A 93 0.73 14.76 2.77
CA PRO A 93 0.52 14.57 1.33
C PRO A 93 1.16 13.30 0.75
N ALA A 94 2.13 12.69 1.43
CA ALA A 94 2.65 11.39 1.04
C ALA A 94 1.74 10.26 1.52
N HIS A 95 1.18 10.37 2.72
CA HIS A 95 0.18 9.43 3.24
C HIS A 95 -1.12 9.47 2.42
N ASP A 96 -1.66 10.65 2.15
CA ASP A 96 -2.89 10.82 1.35
C ASP A 96 -2.74 10.21 -0.05
N ARG A 97 -1.56 10.35 -0.67
CA ARG A 97 -1.27 9.72 -1.97
C ARG A 97 -1.18 8.20 -1.87
N VAL A 98 -0.67 7.67 -0.77
CA VAL A 98 -0.64 6.21 -0.55
C VAL A 98 -2.05 5.68 -0.36
N GLU A 99 -2.85 6.36 0.45
CA GLU A 99 -4.24 6.03 0.68
C GLU A 99 -5.06 6.09 -0.61
N THR A 100 -4.97 7.18 -1.36
CA THR A 100 -5.63 7.32 -2.68
C THR A 100 -5.27 6.17 -3.61
N ARG A 101 -3.98 5.80 -3.71
CA ARG A 101 -3.55 4.67 -4.55
C ARG A 101 -4.11 3.32 -4.06
N ASN A 102 -4.25 3.14 -2.75
CA ASN A 102 -4.79 1.91 -2.20
C ASN A 102 -6.31 1.82 -2.42
N LEU A 103 -7.01 2.97 -2.43
CA LEU A 103 -8.42 3.04 -2.86
C LEU A 103 -8.57 2.78 -4.36
N ASN A 104 -7.57 3.16 -5.17
CA ASN A 104 -7.55 3.01 -6.63
C ASN A 104 -6.58 1.90 -7.08
N THR A 105 -6.73 0.71 -6.51
CA THR A 105 -5.89 -0.46 -6.83
C THR A 105 -6.01 -0.81 -8.32
N ARG A 106 -4.87 -1.05 -8.98
CA ARG A 106 -4.82 -1.44 -10.39
C ARG A 106 -4.75 -2.95 -10.56
N PHE A 107 -5.43 -3.47 -11.57
CA PHE A 107 -5.49 -4.91 -11.83
C PHE A 107 -4.48 -5.36 -12.90
N LEU A 108 -3.76 -6.45 -12.61
CA LEU A 108 -2.90 -7.15 -13.55
C LEU A 108 -3.70 -8.29 -14.16
N HIS A 109 -3.91 -8.23 -15.47
CA HIS A 109 -4.74 -9.20 -16.20
C HIS A 109 -3.96 -10.43 -16.65
N ASP A 110 -2.69 -10.27 -17.01
CA ASP A 110 -1.84 -11.37 -17.49
C ASP A 110 -0.54 -11.45 -16.68
N PRO A 111 -0.59 -12.06 -15.48
CA PRO A 111 0.59 -12.18 -14.63
C PRO A 111 1.69 -13.03 -15.27
N ASP A 112 1.33 -14.05 -16.06
CA ASP A 112 2.30 -14.95 -16.69
C ASP A 112 3.02 -14.27 -17.86
N ALA A 113 2.35 -13.43 -18.66
CA ALA A 113 3.01 -12.64 -19.70
C ALA A 113 4.03 -11.64 -19.13
N ILE A 114 3.77 -11.07 -17.95
CA ILE A 114 4.75 -10.19 -17.26
C ILE A 114 6.01 -11.00 -16.91
N VAL A 115 5.83 -12.20 -16.36
CA VAL A 115 6.95 -13.09 -16.00
C VAL A 115 7.71 -13.56 -17.25
N ALA A 116 6.99 -14.00 -18.28
CA ALA A 116 7.58 -14.43 -19.55
C ALA A 116 8.38 -13.31 -20.23
N ARG A 117 7.86 -12.07 -20.21
CA ARG A 117 8.58 -10.90 -20.72
C ARG A 117 9.87 -10.65 -19.93
N ALA A 118 9.83 -10.75 -18.60
CA ALA A 118 11.04 -10.64 -17.78
C ALA A 118 12.04 -11.75 -18.11
N GLU A 119 11.58 -13.00 -18.24
CA GLU A 119 12.42 -14.13 -18.62
C GLU A 119 13.09 -13.96 -19.98
N ALA A 120 12.36 -13.45 -20.98
CA ALA A 120 12.90 -13.15 -22.30
C ALA A 120 14.04 -12.13 -22.23
N LEU A 121 13.86 -11.03 -21.48
CA LEU A 121 14.92 -10.04 -21.28
C LEU A 121 16.15 -10.62 -20.56
N LEU A 122 15.93 -11.55 -19.61
CA LEU A 122 17.00 -12.19 -18.85
C LEU A 122 17.70 -13.33 -19.59
N SER A 123 17.05 -13.93 -20.58
CA SER A 123 17.64 -15.04 -21.35
C SER A 123 18.30 -14.56 -22.64
N ASP A 124 17.81 -13.46 -23.23
CA ASP A 124 18.39 -12.89 -24.43
C ASP A 124 19.77 -12.28 -24.15
N LYS A 125 20.79 -12.82 -24.84
CA LYS A 125 22.18 -12.35 -24.78
C LYS A 125 22.35 -10.94 -25.35
N ARG A 126 21.44 -10.52 -26.26
CA ARG A 126 21.43 -9.20 -26.91
C ARG A 126 20.78 -8.11 -26.07
N SER A 127 20.00 -8.48 -25.05
CA SER A 127 19.39 -7.51 -24.11
C SER A 127 20.41 -6.50 -23.64
N THR A 128 20.09 -5.22 -23.68
CA THR A 128 20.94 -4.14 -23.15
C THR A 128 21.11 -4.24 -21.63
N TRP A 129 22.08 -3.52 -21.06
CA TRP A 129 22.25 -3.51 -19.60
C TRP A 129 20.98 -2.99 -18.89
N ALA A 130 20.29 -2.00 -19.48
CA ALA A 130 19.08 -1.42 -18.92
C ALA A 130 17.92 -2.42 -18.93
N GLU A 131 17.79 -3.19 -20.00
CA GLU A 131 16.80 -4.28 -20.11
C GLU A 131 17.08 -5.41 -19.11
N LEU A 132 18.35 -5.81 -18.94
CA LEU A 132 18.73 -6.76 -17.90
C LEU A 132 18.37 -6.24 -16.50
N ALA A 133 18.67 -4.97 -16.20
CA ALA A 133 18.34 -4.37 -14.90
C ALA A 133 16.82 -4.34 -14.66
N VAL A 134 16.02 -4.05 -15.69
CA VAL A 134 14.56 -4.06 -15.60
C VAL A 134 14.03 -5.47 -15.40
N GLY A 135 14.47 -6.44 -16.22
CA GLY A 135 14.08 -7.85 -16.09
C GLY A 135 14.42 -8.41 -14.72
N LEU A 136 15.61 -8.09 -14.19
CA LEU A 136 16.05 -8.53 -12.86
C LEU A 136 15.18 -7.91 -11.78
N GLY A 137 14.83 -6.63 -11.91
CA GLY A 137 13.97 -5.96 -10.96
C GLY A 137 12.57 -6.57 -10.91
N VAL A 138 11.99 -6.96 -12.04
CA VAL A 138 10.72 -7.70 -12.08
C VAL A 138 10.88 -9.09 -11.47
N ALA A 139 11.95 -9.82 -11.81
CA ALA A 139 12.15 -11.19 -11.35
C ALA A 139 12.48 -11.32 -9.85
N THR A 140 13.08 -10.30 -9.23
CA THR A 140 13.65 -10.37 -7.86
C THR A 140 13.08 -9.35 -6.88
N GLY A 141 12.34 -8.37 -7.36
CA GLY A 141 11.79 -7.34 -6.49
C GLY A 141 12.81 -6.33 -5.94
N ARG A 142 14.03 -6.31 -6.50
CA ARG A 142 15.12 -5.45 -6.00
C ARG A 142 15.17 -4.13 -6.76
N ARG A 143 15.53 -3.05 -6.06
CA ARG A 143 15.74 -1.75 -6.69
C ARG A 143 16.93 -1.83 -7.64
N VAL A 144 16.93 -1.07 -8.74
CA VAL A 144 18.10 -0.99 -9.63
C VAL A 144 19.36 -0.55 -8.87
N SER A 145 19.25 0.37 -7.91
CA SER A 145 20.38 0.76 -7.07
C SER A 145 20.87 -0.36 -6.14
N GLU A 146 20.02 -1.32 -5.77
CA GLU A 146 20.42 -2.54 -5.06
C GLU A 146 21.12 -3.48 -6.06
N LEU A 147 20.48 -3.81 -7.18
CA LEU A 147 21.04 -4.72 -8.20
C LEU A 147 22.42 -4.31 -8.73
N LEU A 148 22.65 -3.00 -8.84
CA LEU A 148 23.90 -2.42 -9.31
C LEU A 148 24.91 -2.13 -8.18
N GLY A 149 24.48 -2.18 -6.92
CA GLY A 149 25.32 -1.86 -5.76
C GLY A 149 26.51 -2.81 -5.63
N ALA A 150 27.66 -2.27 -5.19
CA ALA A 150 28.89 -3.05 -5.02
C ALA A 150 28.80 -4.12 -3.91
N SER A 151 27.95 -3.89 -2.90
CA SER A 151 27.74 -4.83 -1.79
C SER A 151 26.70 -5.92 -2.10
N THR A 152 26.11 -5.92 -3.29
CA THR A 152 25.04 -6.84 -3.63
C THR A 152 25.57 -8.21 -3.99
N LYS A 153 24.96 -9.25 -3.42
CA LYS A 153 25.23 -10.65 -3.75
C LYS A 153 23.90 -11.37 -4.00
N LEU A 154 23.91 -12.22 -5.03
CA LEU A 154 22.83 -13.15 -5.33
C LEU A 154 23.42 -14.57 -5.38
N GLU A 155 23.00 -15.40 -4.44
CA GLU A 155 23.47 -16.79 -4.32
C GLU A 155 22.30 -17.75 -4.52
N LEU A 156 22.53 -18.82 -5.28
CA LEU A 156 21.49 -19.83 -5.55
C LEU A 156 21.07 -20.52 -4.25
N LYS A 157 19.76 -20.62 -4.00
CA LYS A 157 19.21 -21.33 -2.84
C LYS A 157 18.31 -22.49 -3.25
N THR A 158 17.34 -22.24 -4.12
CA THR A 158 16.51 -23.27 -4.77
C THR A 158 16.38 -22.97 -6.26
N ALA A 159 15.59 -23.74 -7.02
CA ALA A 159 15.37 -23.46 -8.44
C ALA A 159 14.63 -22.13 -8.66
N TYR A 160 13.88 -21.65 -7.67
CA TYR A 160 13.08 -20.41 -7.73
C TYR A 160 13.32 -19.49 -6.51
N SER A 161 14.47 -19.59 -5.85
CA SER A 161 14.86 -18.65 -4.79
C SER A 161 16.36 -18.43 -4.75
N VAL A 162 16.74 -17.24 -4.27
CA VAL A 162 18.12 -16.82 -4.07
C VAL A 162 18.30 -16.22 -2.68
N ARG A 163 19.51 -16.33 -2.13
CA ARG A 163 19.94 -15.51 -0.99
C ARG A 163 20.41 -14.16 -1.51
N PHE A 164 19.79 -13.09 -1.02
CA PHE A 164 20.08 -11.72 -1.37
C PHE A 164 20.78 -11.00 -0.21
N THR A 165 21.90 -10.36 -0.54
CA THR A 165 22.66 -9.46 0.33
C THR A 165 22.71 -8.08 -0.31
N GLY A 166 22.73 -7.01 0.49
CA GLY A 166 22.87 -5.63 -0.02
C GLY A 166 21.59 -4.78 0.06
N GLN A 167 20.69 -5.09 0.99
CA GLN A 167 19.45 -4.33 1.20
C GLN A 167 19.74 -2.87 1.54
N LEU A 168 19.22 -1.93 0.73
CA LEU A 168 19.32 -0.50 1.02
C LEU A 168 18.27 -0.04 2.04
N LYS A 169 18.58 1.07 2.73
CA LYS A 169 17.74 1.74 3.73
C LYS A 169 17.56 0.95 5.04
N ARG A 170 18.51 0.08 5.40
CA ARG A 170 18.59 -0.49 6.75
C ARG A 170 19.30 0.51 7.67
N ARG A 171 18.84 0.65 8.92
CA ARG A 171 19.70 1.14 10.00
C ARG A 171 20.67 -0.01 10.32
N GLN A 172 21.97 0.27 10.42
CA GLN A 172 22.91 -0.75 10.86
C GLN A 172 22.46 -1.20 12.25
N ASP A 173 22.27 -2.50 12.41
CA ASP A 173 21.90 -3.19 13.65
C ASP A 173 23.09 -3.34 14.60
N GLY A 174 24.13 -2.52 14.42
CA GLY A 174 25.38 -2.56 15.20
C GLY A 174 26.26 -3.79 14.97
N SER A 175 25.72 -4.87 14.38
CA SER A 175 26.39 -6.16 14.22
C SER A 175 27.54 -6.17 13.21
N GLY A 176 27.60 -5.17 12.32
CA GLY A 176 28.60 -5.09 11.23
C GLY A 176 28.40 -6.12 10.11
N GLU A 177 27.59 -7.15 10.33
CA GLU A 177 27.35 -8.23 9.37
C GLU A 177 26.35 -7.82 8.27
N PRO A 178 26.62 -8.15 7.00
CA PRO A 178 25.73 -7.81 5.91
C PRO A 178 24.45 -8.65 5.95
N PHE A 179 23.31 -7.97 6.09
CA PHE A 179 21.99 -8.59 6.11
C PHE A 179 21.75 -9.42 4.86
N THR A 180 21.54 -10.72 5.05
CA THR A 180 21.30 -11.70 3.99
C THR A 180 20.03 -12.47 4.29
N PHE A 181 19.13 -12.55 3.32
CA PHE A 181 17.86 -13.26 3.46
C PHE A 181 17.42 -13.90 2.15
N GLU A 182 16.56 -14.90 2.23
CA GLU A 182 16.03 -15.61 1.06
C GLU A 182 14.89 -14.81 0.42
N ILE A 183 14.92 -14.71 -0.91
CA ILE A 183 13.83 -14.14 -1.72
C ILE A 183 13.45 -15.10 -2.86
N PRO A 184 12.15 -15.20 -3.21
CA PRO A 184 11.74 -15.97 -4.37
C PRO A 184 12.11 -15.24 -5.67
N THR A 185 12.31 -15.99 -6.74
CA THR A 185 12.50 -15.47 -8.10
C THR A 185 11.31 -15.86 -8.99
N LEU A 186 10.79 -14.91 -9.75
CA LEU A 186 9.65 -15.19 -10.64
C LEU A 186 10.02 -16.08 -11.85
N VAL A 187 11.31 -16.20 -12.14
CA VAL A 187 11.89 -17.10 -13.15
C VAL A 187 12.93 -18.00 -12.48
N ARG A 188 13.51 -18.96 -13.21
CA ARG A 188 14.55 -19.84 -12.64
C ARG A 188 15.71 -19.02 -12.07
N ALA A 189 16.11 -19.33 -10.84
CA ALA A 189 17.16 -18.62 -10.11
C ALA A 189 18.52 -18.68 -10.82
N SER A 190 18.80 -19.76 -11.56
CA SER A 190 19.99 -19.86 -12.42
C SER A 190 20.02 -18.75 -13.49
N THR A 191 18.90 -18.51 -14.16
CA THR A 191 18.74 -17.45 -15.18
C THR A 191 18.94 -16.07 -14.57
N VAL A 192 18.38 -15.84 -13.36
CA VAL A 192 18.57 -14.60 -12.61
C VAL A 192 20.05 -14.35 -12.29
N ILE A 193 20.75 -15.35 -11.76
CA ILE A 193 22.15 -15.23 -11.36
C ILE A 193 23.04 -14.97 -12.59
N GLU A 194 22.81 -15.68 -13.69
CA GLU A 194 23.57 -15.47 -14.92
C GLU A 194 23.35 -14.06 -15.49
N ALA A 195 22.10 -13.62 -15.58
CA ALA A 195 21.76 -12.28 -16.07
C ALA A 195 22.34 -11.18 -15.17
N TRP A 196 22.35 -11.37 -13.85
CA TRP A 196 22.98 -10.44 -12.92
C TRP A 196 24.49 -10.36 -13.11
N LYS A 197 25.18 -11.49 -13.30
CA LYS A 197 26.61 -11.52 -13.63
C LYS A 197 26.90 -10.75 -14.93
N ARG A 198 26.09 -10.95 -15.97
CA ARG A 198 26.22 -10.21 -17.25
C ARG A 198 25.97 -8.71 -17.06
N LEU A 199 24.99 -8.33 -16.26
CA LEU A 199 24.73 -6.92 -15.92
C LEU A 199 25.94 -6.27 -15.24
N ARG A 200 26.49 -6.93 -14.21
CA ARG A 200 27.66 -6.46 -13.48
C ARG A 200 28.89 -6.33 -14.37
N LEU A 201 29.12 -7.30 -15.26
CA LEU A 201 30.24 -7.28 -16.20
C LEU A 201 30.18 -6.05 -17.14
N ARG A 202 29.00 -5.67 -17.61
CA ARG A 202 28.82 -4.57 -18.58
C ARG A 202 28.96 -3.17 -17.98
N LEU A 203 28.65 -3.01 -16.69
CA LEU A 203 28.72 -1.71 -16.01
C LEU A 203 30.04 -1.51 -15.27
N GLY A 204 30.87 -2.54 -15.15
CA GLY A 204 32.16 -2.50 -14.48
C GLY A 204 32.07 -2.51 -12.95
N PRO A 205 33.21 -2.53 -12.27
CA PRO A 205 33.28 -2.64 -10.81
C PRO A 205 33.06 -1.31 -10.07
N GLU A 206 32.73 -0.23 -10.76
CA GLU A 206 32.66 1.12 -10.18
C GLU A 206 31.70 1.15 -8.97
N ALA A 207 32.23 1.50 -7.80
CA ALA A 207 31.47 1.59 -6.57
C ALA A 207 30.68 2.92 -6.53
N LEU A 208 29.57 2.95 -7.26
CA LEU A 208 28.69 4.12 -7.32
C LEU A 208 27.73 4.12 -6.12
N THR A 209 27.47 5.31 -5.56
CA THR A 209 26.45 5.44 -4.52
C THR A 209 25.06 5.21 -5.12
N PRO A 210 24.04 4.83 -4.32
CA PRO A 210 22.66 4.70 -4.81
C PRO A 210 22.14 5.96 -5.51
N ARG A 211 22.63 7.14 -5.11
CA ARG A 211 22.29 8.42 -5.72
C ARG A 211 22.89 8.53 -7.12
N ASP A 212 24.18 8.22 -7.26
CA ASP A 212 24.89 8.29 -8.54
C ASP A 212 24.32 7.28 -9.53
N LEU A 213 24.01 6.07 -9.04
CA LEU A 213 23.32 5.04 -9.81
C LEU A 213 21.99 5.56 -10.35
N ASN A 214 21.15 6.14 -9.51
CA ASN A 214 19.85 6.65 -9.96
C ASN A 214 19.99 7.82 -10.94
N GLN A 215 20.94 8.72 -10.72
CA GLN A 215 21.18 9.87 -11.60
C GLN A 215 21.71 9.44 -12.97
N ARG A 216 22.63 8.49 -13.00
CA ARG A 216 23.29 8.03 -14.23
C ARG A 216 22.43 7.06 -15.03
N PHE A 217 21.75 6.14 -14.35
CA PHE A 217 21.12 4.98 -14.97
C PHE A 217 19.59 5.02 -14.97
N GLY A 218 18.97 5.80 -14.06
CA GLY A 218 17.52 5.79 -13.87
C GLY A 218 16.69 6.11 -15.12
N ARG A 219 17.17 7.05 -15.97
CA ARG A 219 16.46 7.41 -17.21
C ARG A 219 16.42 6.25 -18.21
N GLN A 220 17.53 5.53 -18.39
CA GLN A 220 17.61 4.44 -19.37
C GLN A 220 16.77 3.24 -18.91
N CYS A 221 16.83 2.90 -17.62
CA CYS A 221 15.99 1.83 -17.08
C CYS A 221 14.50 2.19 -17.13
N ARG A 222 14.12 3.46 -16.95
CA ARG A 222 12.75 3.94 -17.16
C ARG A 222 12.26 3.75 -18.60
N GLN A 223 13.08 4.11 -19.58
CA GLN A 223 12.74 3.93 -20.98
C GLN A 223 12.60 2.45 -21.34
N ALA A 224 13.50 1.59 -20.85
CA ALA A 224 13.41 0.15 -21.03
C ALA A 224 12.16 -0.45 -20.37
N ALA A 225 11.84 -0.02 -19.14
CA ALA A 225 10.63 -0.42 -18.42
C ALA A 225 9.35 -0.12 -19.22
N ASN A 226 9.18 1.13 -19.66
CA ASN A 226 8.01 1.52 -20.42
C ASN A 226 7.94 0.79 -21.78
N ARG A 227 9.07 0.64 -22.48
CA ARG A 227 9.11 -0.08 -23.78
C ARG A 227 8.58 -1.51 -23.66
N HIS A 228 8.96 -2.23 -22.61
CA HIS A 228 8.69 -3.67 -22.51
C HIS A 228 7.43 -4.02 -21.73
N PHE A 229 6.96 -3.14 -20.84
CA PHE A 229 5.89 -3.48 -19.89
C PHE A 229 4.67 -2.55 -19.92
N ALA A 230 4.68 -1.43 -20.67
CA ALA A 230 3.52 -0.52 -20.71
C ALA A 230 2.22 -1.17 -21.19
N GLY A 231 2.30 -2.16 -22.08
CA GLY A 231 1.12 -2.91 -22.54
C GLY A 231 0.67 -4.03 -21.60
N LEU A 232 1.47 -4.40 -20.61
CA LEU A 232 1.19 -5.50 -19.69
C LEU A 232 0.82 -5.01 -18.28
N ILE A 233 1.28 -3.81 -17.90
CA ILE A 233 1.14 -3.27 -16.56
C ILE A 233 0.46 -1.91 -16.66
N PRO A 234 -0.71 -1.73 -16.03
CA PRO A 234 -1.36 -0.43 -16.00
C PRO A 234 -0.54 0.57 -15.19
N ALA A 235 -0.48 1.79 -15.69
CA ALA A 235 0.13 2.91 -15.00
C ALA A 235 -0.67 3.28 -13.74
N ARG A 236 0.00 3.87 -12.74
CA ARG A 236 -0.68 4.39 -11.56
C ARG A 236 -1.54 5.60 -11.93
N GLU A 237 -2.55 5.87 -11.12
CA GLU A 237 -3.31 7.12 -11.25
C GLU A 237 -2.38 8.34 -11.12
N GLY A 238 -2.35 9.18 -12.16
CA GLY A 238 -1.55 10.40 -12.20
C GLY A 238 -0.05 10.22 -12.40
N GLU A 239 0.44 9.00 -12.68
CA GLU A 239 1.84 8.74 -13.04
C GLU A 239 1.94 8.02 -14.39
N ASP A 240 2.84 8.47 -15.27
CA ASP A 240 3.05 7.89 -16.60
C ASP A 240 4.21 6.88 -16.66
N ASP A 241 4.86 6.59 -15.52
CA ASP A 241 6.12 5.83 -15.47
C ASP A 241 6.04 4.58 -14.59
N LEU A 242 6.29 3.41 -15.17
CA LEU A 242 6.27 2.12 -14.48
C LEU A 242 7.53 1.83 -13.65
N TYR A 243 8.64 2.54 -13.91
CA TYR A 243 9.99 2.22 -13.43
C TYR A 243 10.08 2.02 -11.92
N MET A 244 9.43 2.85 -11.12
CA MET A 244 9.50 2.75 -9.66
C MET A 244 8.62 1.63 -9.10
N HIS A 245 7.69 1.08 -9.88
CA HIS A 245 6.61 0.21 -9.41
C HIS A 245 6.86 -1.25 -9.78
N LEU A 246 7.35 -1.46 -11.01
CA LEU A 246 7.78 -2.75 -11.57
C LEU A 246 8.57 -3.58 -10.56
N PHE A 247 9.50 -2.93 -9.86
CA PHE A 247 10.49 -3.63 -9.06
C PHE A 247 10.03 -4.00 -7.67
N ARG A 248 8.93 -3.50 -7.13
CA ARG A 248 8.59 -3.85 -5.73
C ARG A 248 7.13 -4.15 -5.52
N ALA A 249 6.23 -3.36 -6.10
CA ALA A 249 4.79 -3.60 -5.96
C ALA A 249 4.34 -4.77 -6.86
N ILE A 250 4.73 -4.74 -8.13
CA ILE A 250 4.39 -5.79 -9.11
C ILE A 250 5.00 -7.12 -8.69
N TYR A 251 6.33 -7.15 -8.47
CA TYR A 251 7.00 -8.34 -7.98
C TYR A 251 6.34 -8.93 -6.74
N ALA A 252 6.05 -8.11 -5.72
CA ALA A 252 5.50 -8.62 -4.47
C ALA A 252 4.08 -9.20 -4.66
N THR A 253 3.29 -8.60 -5.56
CA THR A 253 1.96 -9.12 -5.93
C THR A 253 2.07 -10.46 -6.66
N LEU A 254 2.98 -10.58 -7.63
CA LEU A 254 3.23 -11.82 -8.35
C LEU A 254 3.83 -12.91 -7.45
N ALA A 255 4.77 -12.55 -6.56
CA ALA A 255 5.37 -13.48 -5.62
C ALA A 255 4.35 -14.06 -4.63
N VAL A 256 3.37 -13.26 -4.19
CA VAL A 256 2.25 -13.77 -3.40
C VAL A 256 1.45 -14.81 -4.19
N ARG A 257 1.04 -14.48 -5.41
CA ARG A 257 0.30 -15.38 -6.29
C ARG A 257 1.01 -16.73 -6.47
N TYR A 258 2.33 -16.71 -6.71
CA TYR A 258 3.05 -17.92 -7.06
C TYR A 258 3.62 -18.70 -5.88
N TYR A 259 4.06 -18.03 -4.81
CA TYR A 259 4.94 -18.64 -3.80
C TYR A 259 4.51 -18.39 -2.34
N CYS A 260 3.47 -17.58 -2.09
CA CYS A 260 2.95 -17.42 -0.73
C CYS A 260 2.11 -18.65 -0.34
N PRO A 261 2.45 -19.36 0.75
CA PRO A 261 1.62 -20.47 1.21
C PRO A 261 0.22 -19.99 1.63
N PRO A 262 -0.86 -20.76 1.38
CA PRO A 262 -2.24 -20.33 1.68
C PRO A 262 -2.50 -19.95 3.14
N GLY A 263 -1.73 -20.51 4.09
CA GLY A 263 -1.85 -20.21 5.52
C GLY A 263 -1.09 -18.96 5.98
N ILE A 264 -0.32 -18.31 5.10
CA ILE A 264 0.49 -17.13 5.44
C ILE A 264 -0.22 -15.86 4.99
N ASN A 265 -0.29 -14.86 5.87
CA ASN A 265 -0.84 -13.57 5.52
C ASN A 265 0.00 -12.89 4.41
N PRO A 266 -0.60 -12.46 3.28
CA PRO A 266 0.13 -11.83 2.18
C PRO A 266 0.93 -10.60 2.59
N THR A 267 0.46 -9.83 3.56
CA THR A 267 1.16 -8.64 4.07
C THR A 267 2.47 -9.02 4.75
N LEU A 268 2.45 -10.10 5.55
CA LEU A 268 3.65 -10.66 6.19
C LEU A 268 4.61 -11.20 5.14
N TYR A 269 4.10 -11.95 4.16
CA TYR A 269 4.90 -12.48 3.07
C TYR A 269 5.59 -11.37 2.26
N LYS A 270 4.84 -10.31 1.90
CA LYS A 270 5.39 -9.14 1.20
C LYS A 270 6.45 -8.42 2.03
N ALA A 271 6.20 -8.21 3.33
CA ALA A 271 7.16 -7.55 4.22
C ALA A 271 8.49 -8.32 4.29
N GLU A 272 8.39 -9.64 4.39
CA GLU A 272 9.50 -10.58 4.44
C GLU A 272 10.37 -10.51 3.19
N ILE A 273 9.80 -10.80 2.01
CA ILE A 273 10.56 -10.82 0.75
C ILE A 273 11.08 -9.43 0.36
N GLN A 274 10.51 -8.36 0.92
CA GLN A 274 10.98 -6.99 0.73
C GLN A 274 12.11 -6.60 1.69
N GLY A 275 12.41 -7.40 2.70
CA GLY A 275 13.47 -7.13 3.69
C GLY A 275 13.04 -6.15 4.77
N HIS A 276 11.74 -6.13 5.13
CA HIS A 276 11.20 -5.29 6.20
C HIS A 276 11.23 -5.98 7.59
N ARG A 277 12.02 -7.06 7.79
CA ARG A 277 12.06 -7.89 9.02
C ARG A 277 12.26 -7.13 10.34
N MET A 278 13.03 -6.04 10.35
CA MET A 278 13.29 -5.24 11.58
C MET A 278 12.00 -4.75 12.27
N ILE A 279 10.90 -4.67 11.52
CA ILE A 279 9.59 -4.26 12.01
C ILE A 279 8.89 -5.44 12.68
N VAL A 280 9.08 -6.66 12.21
CA VAL A 280 8.38 -7.86 12.69
C VAL A 280 8.97 -8.35 14.02
N ASP A 281 10.29 -8.29 14.17
CA ASP A 281 11.03 -8.78 15.35
C ASP A 281 11.25 -7.72 16.44
N ALA A 282 10.71 -6.50 16.29
CA ALA A 282 10.87 -5.44 17.28
C ALA A 282 10.07 -5.74 18.57
N ASP A 283 10.65 -5.45 19.73
CA ASP A 283 9.97 -5.59 21.03
C ASP A 283 8.86 -4.55 21.22
N ASP A 284 8.97 -3.38 20.57
CA ASP A 284 7.98 -2.30 20.63
C ASP A 284 6.79 -2.57 19.68
N PRO A 285 5.54 -2.65 20.20
CA PRO A 285 4.33 -2.74 19.39
C PRO A 285 4.18 -1.62 18.35
N LYS A 286 4.75 -0.42 18.56
CA LYS A 286 4.74 0.66 17.55
C LYS A 286 5.67 0.37 16.38
N GLU A 287 6.80 -0.29 16.61
CA GLU A 287 7.70 -0.73 15.54
C GLU A 287 7.09 -1.92 14.79
N ARG A 288 6.42 -2.86 15.46
CA ARG A 288 5.58 -3.91 14.82
C ARG A 288 4.48 -3.36 13.93
N ARG A 289 3.87 -2.24 14.30
CA ARG A 289 2.85 -1.55 13.47
C ARG A 289 3.42 -0.92 12.20
N SER A 290 4.74 -0.92 11.99
CA SER A 290 5.37 -0.44 10.75
C SER A 290 5.16 -1.38 9.55
N TYR A 291 4.22 -2.34 9.62
CA TYR A 291 3.51 -2.87 8.44
C TYR A 291 2.94 -1.76 7.54
N ALA A 292 2.82 -0.52 8.03
CA ALA A 292 2.60 0.66 7.19
C ALA A 292 3.55 0.76 5.98
N ALA A 293 4.78 0.22 6.06
CA ALA A 293 5.69 0.17 4.92
C ALA A 293 5.18 -0.71 3.78
N SER A 294 4.47 -1.81 4.08
CA SER A 294 3.90 -2.71 3.06
C SER A 294 2.78 -2.03 2.27
N ARG A 295 2.02 -1.12 2.91
CA ARG A 295 0.93 -0.35 2.26
C ARG A 295 1.38 0.44 1.03
N HIS A 296 2.68 0.75 0.91
CA HIS A 296 3.20 1.43 -0.27
C HIS A 296 3.27 0.56 -1.54
N TYR A 297 3.04 -0.75 -1.40
CA TYR A 297 3.18 -1.78 -2.43
C TYR A 297 1.88 -2.58 -2.68
N ASP A 298 0.76 -2.13 -2.11
CA ASP A 298 -0.57 -2.75 -2.24
C ASP A 298 -1.44 -2.06 -3.30
N ASP A 299 -0.81 -1.29 -4.18
CA ASP A 299 -1.44 -0.54 -5.27
C ASP A 299 -1.76 -1.39 -6.51
N TYR A 300 -1.41 -2.68 -6.49
CA TYR A 300 -1.75 -3.65 -7.53
C TYR A 300 -2.41 -4.91 -6.96
N ALA A 301 -3.30 -5.50 -7.75
CA ALA A 301 -3.94 -6.79 -7.52
C ALA A 301 -3.97 -7.62 -8.81
N ILE A 302 -4.16 -8.93 -8.71
CA ILE A 302 -4.36 -9.79 -9.87
C ILE A 302 -5.85 -9.82 -10.20
N ALA A 303 -6.20 -9.65 -11.46
CA ALA A 303 -7.57 -9.88 -11.94
C ALA A 303 -7.79 -11.38 -12.19
N ASP A 304 -8.98 -11.87 -11.85
CA ASP A 304 -9.48 -13.13 -12.36
C ASP A 304 -10.08 -12.95 -13.77
N ALA A 305 -10.63 -14.04 -14.34
CA ALA A 305 -11.24 -14.02 -15.67
C ALA A 305 -12.44 -13.06 -15.79
N HIS A 306 -13.05 -12.65 -14.66
CA HIS A 306 -14.18 -11.75 -14.60
C HIS A 306 -13.75 -10.30 -14.27
N GLY A 307 -12.46 -10.04 -14.13
CA GLY A 307 -11.93 -8.73 -13.74
C GLY A 307 -12.03 -8.44 -12.23
N ASN A 308 -12.43 -9.42 -11.41
CA ASN A 308 -12.45 -9.30 -9.95
C ASN A 308 -11.08 -9.63 -9.35
N ARG A 309 -10.91 -9.39 -8.04
CA ARG A 309 -9.66 -9.69 -7.34
C ARG A 309 -9.45 -11.20 -7.20
N ASP A 310 -8.41 -11.73 -7.85
CA ASP A 310 -7.96 -13.10 -7.66
C ASP A 310 -7.16 -13.23 -6.35
N GLY A 311 -7.74 -13.95 -5.38
CA GLY A 311 -7.17 -14.18 -4.06
C GLY A 311 -6.26 -15.41 -3.95
N ARG A 312 -6.04 -16.17 -5.03
CA ARG A 312 -5.22 -17.40 -5.00
C ARG A 312 -3.76 -17.10 -4.70
N GLN A 313 -3.13 -18.02 -3.96
CA GLN A 313 -1.74 -17.92 -3.52
C GLN A 313 -1.02 -19.25 -3.73
N GLY A 314 0.30 -19.20 -3.84
CA GLY A 314 1.13 -20.40 -3.86
C GLY A 314 0.95 -21.28 -5.10
N LEU A 315 0.50 -20.72 -6.23
CA LEU A 315 0.18 -21.50 -7.44
C LEU A 315 1.34 -22.30 -8.02
N ARG A 316 2.60 -21.91 -7.72
CA ARG A 316 3.80 -22.64 -8.15
C ARG A 316 4.38 -23.53 -7.05
N LEU A 317 3.84 -23.48 -5.83
CA LEU A 317 4.24 -24.41 -4.77
C LEU A 317 3.80 -25.81 -5.17
N GLY A 318 4.76 -26.74 -5.28
CA GLY A 318 4.54 -28.10 -5.80
C GLY A 318 5.15 -28.34 -7.18
N LEU A 319 5.55 -27.29 -7.91
CA LEU A 319 6.39 -27.48 -9.10
C LEU A 319 7.80 -27.94 -8.69
N PRO A 320 8.49 -28.75 -9.54
CA PRO A 320 9.85 -29.18 -9.25
C PRO A 320 10.81 -28.02 -8.95
N GLY A 321 11.37 -28.01 -7.74
CA GLY A 321 12.33 -27.02 -7.26
C GLY A 321 11.73 -25.69 -6.78
N ALA A 322 10.40 -25.55 -6.74
CA ALA A 322 9.71 -24.44 -6.09
C ALA A 322 9.36 -24.83 -4.65
N GLU A 323 10.06 -24.24 -3.68
CA GLU A 323 9.91 -24.57 -2.26
C GLU A 323 9.36 -23.38 -1.47
N ILE A 324 8.72 -23.67 -0.33
CA ILE A 324 8.35 -22.64 0.64
C ILE A 324 9.65 -22.02 1.19
N LEU A 325 9.70 -20.68 1.27
CA LEU A 325 10.85 -19.96 1.82
C LEU A 325 11.16 -20.44 3.23
N GLU A 326 12.44 -20.54 3.58
CA GLU A 326 12.93 -21.13 4.83
C GLU A 326 12.24 -20.54 6.08
N VAL A 327 11.99 -19.23 6.09
CA VAL A 327 11.32 -18.49 7.16
C VAL A 327 9.84 -18.85 7.38
N PHE A 328 9.17 -19.39 6.37
CA PHE A 328 7.75 -19.77 6.43
C PHE A 328 7.54 -21.28 6.53
N ARG A 329 8.61 -22.07 6.63
CA ARG A 329 8.48 -23.50 6.93
C ARG A 329 8.09 -23.63 8.40
N ALA A 330 7.05 -24.42 8.69
CA ALA A 330 6.78 -24.79 10.06
C ALA A 330 8.07 -25.41 10.63
N PRO A 331 8.50 -25.03 11.85
CA PRO A 331 9.61 -25.72 12.50
C PRO A 331 9.21 -27.19 12.50
N ALA A 332 10.04 -28.04 11.90
CA ALA A 332 9.77 -29.46 11.81
C ALA A 332 9.35 -29.92 13.19
N SER A 333 8.08 -30.35 13.32
CA SER A 333 7.54 -30.84 14.58
C SER A 333 8.59 -31.78 15.15
N SER A 334 9.22 -31.37 16.25
CA SER A 334 9.97 -32.29 17.07
C SER A 334 9.04 -33.48 17.29
N ALA A 335 9.49 -34.67 16.89
CA ALA A 335 8.74 -35.88 17.08
C ALA A 335 8.18 -35.92 18.50
N PRO A 336 6.94 -36.40 18.72
CA PRO A 336 6.36 -36.45 20.05
C PRO A 336 7.31 -37.23 20.94
N ASN A 337 8.00 -36.50 21.82
CA ASN A 337 8.84 -37.08 22.85
C ASN A 337 7.89 -37.94 23.69
N GLN A 338 8.18 -39.23 23.74
CA GLN A 338 7.40 -40.20 24.50
C GLN A 338 7.12 -39.62 25.89
N LEU A 339 5.85 -39.44 26.22
CA LEU A 339 5.41 -39.06 27.56
C LEU A 339 5.99 -40.10 28.54
N PRO A 340 6.81 -39.69 29.53
CA PRO A 340 7.10 -40.58 30.63
C PRO A 340 5.81 -40.75 31.44
N THR A 341 5.36 -41.99 31.56
CA THR A 341 4.36 -42.41 32.54
C THR A 341 4.77 -41.90 33.92
N LYS A 342 4.06 -40.91 34.44
CA LYS A 342 4.16 -40.53 35.86
C LYS A 342 2.86 -40.89 36.55
N GLY A 343 2.99 -41.90 37.40
CA GLY A 343 1.99 -42.30 38.36
C GLY A 343 1.66 -41.17 39.33
N THR A 344 0.38 -41.19 39.68
CA THR A 344 -0.28 -40.70 40.89
C THR A 344 0.67 -40.40 42.06
N SER A 345 0.77 -39.13 42.46
CA SER A 345 0.75 -38.75 43.88
C SER A 345 0.47 -37.25 44.03
N MET A 346 -0.47 -36.97 44.92
CA MET A 346 -1.03 -35.66 45.28
C MET A 346 -0.05 -34.81 46.12
N PRO A 347 -0.29 -33.49 46.23
CA PRO A 347 0.61 -32.56 46.91
C PRO A 347 0.27 -32.40 48.40
N SER A 348 1.29 -32.20 49.23
CA SER A 348 1.15 -31.64 50.57
C SER A 348 2.33 -30.72 50.89
N THR A 349 2.00 -29.43 50.82
CA THR A 349 2.39 -28.29 51.67
C THR A 349 3.71 -28.24 52.46
N LYS A 350 4.30 -27.03 52.33
CA LYS A 350 4.94 -26.17 53.36
C LYS A 350 6.47 -26.22 53.54
N SER A 351 7.07 -25.11 53.09
CA SER A 351 7.67 -24.06 53.95
C SER A 351 9.17 -24.09 54.22
N THR A 352 9.74 -22.90 53.96
CA THR A 352 10.81 -22.18 54.69
C THR A 352 12.30 -22.55 54.53
N ARG A 353 13.00 -21.56 53.95
CA ARG A 353 14.10 -20.76 54.55
C ARG A 353 15.57 -21.07 54.16
N THR A 354 16.21 -19.96 53.77
CA THR A 354 17.60 -19.53 54.00
C THR A 354 18.75 -20.10 53.15
N ALA A 355 19.51 -19.14 52.60
CA ALA A 355 20.76 -19.23 51.82
C ALA A 355 21.99 -19.54 52.72
N PRO A 356 23.26 -19.32 52.31
CA PRO A 356 23.92 -19.35 50.99
C PRO A 356 25.18 -20.26 51.00
N ASN A 357 25.99 -20.18 49.93
CA ASN A 357 27.45 -20.32 49.86
C ASN A 357 28.12 -21.60 49.31
N ALA A 358 29.23 -21.30 48.61
CA ALA A 358 30.40 -22.12 48.29
C ALA A 358 30.37 -23.01 47.03
N ALA A 359 30.97 -22.47 45.96
CA ALA A 359 31.85 -23.23 45.06
C ALA A 359 33.22 -23.44 45.75
N PRO A 360 34.22 -24.13 45.16
CA PRO A 360 34.22 -25.13 44.10
C PRO A 360 34.99 -26.41 44.51
N THR A 361 34.90 -27.52 43.76
CA THR A 361 36.11 -28.31 43.43
C THR A 361 35.89 -29.33 42.31
N LYS A 362 36.93 -29.37 41.48
CA LYS A 362 37.22 -30.25 40.34
C LYS A 362 36.99 -31.73 40.63
N ARG A 363 36.31 -32.44 39.72
CA ARG A 363 36.60 -33.86 39.42
C ARG A 363 36.42 -34.13 37.93
N VAL A 364 37.56 -34.49 37.31
CA VAL A 364 37.65 -35.17 36.02
C VAL A 364 37.15 -36.61 36.21
N PRO A 365 36.43 -37.18 35.22
CA PRO A 365 36.79 -38.54 34.83
C PRO A 365 36.80 -38.80 33.32
N LYS A 366 37.92 -39.38 32.91
CA LYS A 366 38.09 -40.55 32.02
C LYS A 366 37.39 -40.57 30.65
N GLN A 367 38.25 -40.47 29.64
CA GLN A 367 38.06 -40.89 28.26
C GLN A 367 37.51 -42.33 28.16
N GLY A 368 36.33 -42.46 27.56
CA GLY A 368 35.76 -43.71 27.05
C GLY A 368 35.94 -43.81 25.53
N LYS A 369 36.32 -45.00 25.07
CA LYS A 369 36.65 -45.37 23.70
C LYS A 369 35.49 -45.15 22.71
N SER A 370 35.80 -44.60 21.53
CA SER A 370 34.90 -44.47 20.39
C SER A 370 34.58 -45.84 19.75
N PRO A 371 33.33 -46.16 19.42
CA PRO A 371 32.99 -47.35 18.64
C PRO A 371 33.22 -47.14 17.13
N LYS A 372 33.69 -48.21 16.48
CA LYS A 372 33.98 -48.36 15.04
C LYS A 372 32.71 -48.14 14.19
N PRO A 373 32.80 -47.52 12.99
CA PRO A 373 31.65 -47.41 12.09
C PRO A 373 31.34 -48.74 11.38
N SER A 374 30.06 -49.09 11.30
CA SER A 374 29.53 -50.22 10.53
C SER A 374 29.70 -50.01 9.01
N PRO A 375 29.94 -51.07 8.23
CA PRO A 375 30.12 -50.97 6.78
C PRO A 375 28.79 -50.69 6.06
N ALA A 376 28.84 -49.84 5.03
CA ALA A 376 27.71 -49.52 4.17
C ALA A 376 27.21 -50.75 3.37
N PRO A 377 25.89 -50.87 3.12
CA PRO A 377 25.33 -51.96 2.32
C PRO A 377 25.72 -51.80 0.84
N LYS A 378 26.21 -52.89 0.23
CA LYS A 378 26.54 -52.96 -1.19
C LYS A 378 25.27 -52.97 -2.05
N ALA A 379 25.28 -52.24 -3.16
CA ALA A 379 24.19 -52.20 -4.11
C ALA A 379 23.94 -53.59 -4.73
N GLN A 380 22.73 -54.14 -4.54
CA GLN A 380 22.26 -55.32 -5.25
C GLN A 380 21.83 -54.94 -6.67
N HIS A 381 22.51 -55.50 -7.67
CA HIS A 381 22.10 -55.44 -9.06
C HIS A 381 20.91 -56.39 -9.31
N TRP A 382 19.83 -55.85 -9.86
CA TRP A 382 18.64 -56.62 -10.25
C TRP A 382 18.97 -57.59 -11.40
N ARG A 383 18.62 -58.86 -11.25
CA ARG A 383 18.56 -59.84 -12.36
C ARG A 383 17.10 -60.16 -12.65
N VAL A 384 16.70 -60.06 -13.92
CA VAL A 384 15.43 -60.59 -14.41
C VAL A 384 15.43 -62.10 -14.17
N SER A 385 14.37 -62.64 -13.55
CA SER A 385 14.28 -64.08 -13.27
C SER A 385 14.20 -64.87 -14.58
N ALA A 386 14.71 -66.11 -14.58
CA ALA A 386 14.67 -66.98 -15.76
C ALA A 386 13.23 -67.19 -16.28
N ALA A 387 12.23 -67.16 -15.39
CA ALA A 387 10.81 -67.20 -15.74
C ALA A 387 10.33 -65.93 -16.46
N GLY A 388 10.77 -64.74 -16.01
CA GLY A 388 10.51 -63.48 -16.71
C GLY A 388 11.14 -63.45 -18.11
N HIS A 389 12.33 -64.00 -18.25
CA HIS A 389 13.01 -64.14 -19.53
C HIS A 389 12.27 -65.08 -20.51
N ALA A 390 11.64 -66.14 -19.99
CA ALA A 390 10.87 -67.10 -20.79
C ALA A 390 9.47 -66.59 -21.21
N SER A 391 8.81 -65.78 -20.38
CA SER A 391 7.53 -65.13 -20.75
C SER A 391 7.73 -64.01 -21.77
N LEU A 392 8.81 -63.24 -21.64
CA LEU A 392 9.18 -62.22 -22.62
C LEU A 392 9.54 -62.85 -23.97
N SER A 393 10.21 -64.01 -24.00
CA SER A 393 10.59 -64.68 -25.26
C SER A 393 9.42 -65.38 -25.98
N ARG A 394 8.38 -65.81 -25.27
CA ARG A 394 7.17 -66.39 -25.91
C ARG A 394 6.30 -65.34 -26.58
N SER A 395 6.11 -64.19 -25.93
CA SER A 395 5.36 -63.04 -26.49
C SER A 395 6.10 -62.37 -27.66
N TRP A 396 7.40 -62.63 -27.78
CA TRP A 396 8.30 -62.10 -28.82
C TRP A 396 8.08 -62.70 -30.21
N LYS A 397 7.56 -63.94 -30.30
CA LYS A 397 7.39 -64.64 -31.58
C LYS A 397 6.18 -64.17 -32.39
N SER A 398 5.31 -63.31 -31.83
CA SER A 398 4.06 -62.88 -32.48
C SER A 398 4.05 -61.43 -32.99
N SER A 399 5.16 -60.68 -32.88
CA SER A 399 5.27 -59.32 -33.42
C SER A 399 6.51 -59.23 -34.31
N ALA A 400 6.33 -59.36 -35.63
CA ALA A 400 7.42 -59.34 -36.60
C ALA A 400 7.94 -57.91 -36.92
N ASP A 401 7.27 -56.86 -36.46
CA ASP A 401 7.54 -55.48 -36.91
C ASP A 401 7.97 -54.48 -35.82
N GLU A 402 8.03 -54.86 -34.54
CA GLU A 402 8.49 -53.93 -33.49
C GLU A 402 9.97 -54.17 -33.14
N SER A 403 10.81 -53.15 -33.30
CA SER A 403 12.24 -53.27 -33.01
C SER A 403 12.46 -53.58 -31.53
N GLN A 404 13.35 -54.53 -31.25
CA GLN A 404 13.67 -55.02 -29.89
C GLN A 404 14.01 -53.87 -28.91
N ALA A 405 14.57 -52.78 -29.44
CA ALA A 405 14.89 -51.57 -28.70
C ALA A 405 13.66 -50.85 -28.15
N ARG A 406 12.58 -50.73 -28.93
CA ARG A 406 11.33 -50.05 -28.50
C ARG A 406 10.58 -50.84 -27.44
N VAL A 407 10.59 -52.17 -27.55
CA VAL A 407 9.97 -53.04 -26.55
C VAL A 407 10.74 -52.97 -25.22
N LEU A 408 12.08 -53.00 -25.27
CA LEU A 408 12.92 -52.85 -24.09
C LEU A 408 12.69 -51.48 -23.43
N GLU A 409 12.57 -50.41 -24.21
CA GLU A 409 12.27 -49.07 -23.73
C GLU A 409 10.92 -49.00 -23.00
N ARG A 410 9.88 -49.67 -23.54
CA ARG A 410 8.55 -49.74 -22.89
C ARG A 410 8.57 -50.57 -21.60
N VAL A 411 9.31 -51.69 -21.57
CA VAL A 411 9.46 -52.52 -20.36
C VAL A 411 10.22 -51.74 -19.27
N LEU A 412 11.28 -51.01 -19.63
CA LEU A 412 12.01 -50.15 -18.70
C LEU A 412 11.17 -48.97 -18.21
N ALA A 413 10.38 -48.35 -19.09
CA ALA A 413 9.44 -47.30 -18.72
C ALA A 413 8.37 -47.82 -17.74
N PHE A 414 7.77 -48.98 -18.02
CA PHE A 414 6.81 -49.61 -17.12
C PHE A 414 7.42 -49.97 -15.77
N ALA A 415 8.62 -50.58 -15.76
CA ALA A 415 9.33 -50.93 -14.53
C ALA A 415 9.68 -49.68 -13.70
N HIS A 416 10.03 -48.57 -14.36
CA HIS A 416 10.31 -47.31 -13.67
C HIS A 416 9.04 -46.73 -13.04
N VAL A 417 7.92 -46.72 -13.78
CA VAL A 417 6.61 -46.25 -13.27
C VAL A 417 6.14 -47.12 -12.12
N ALA A 418 6.20 -48.45 -12.25
CA ALA A 418 5.83 -49.38 -11.19
C ALA A 418 6.68 -49.20 -9.93
N ARG A 419 7.98 -48.90 -10.07
CA ARG A 419 8.88 -48.63 -8.93
C ARG A 419 8.53 -47.33 -8.23
N GLU A 420 8.27 -46.25 -8.97
CA GLU A 420 7.85 -44.98 -8.36
C GLU A 420 6.49 -45.11 -7.67
N LEU A 421 5.56 -45.85 -8.29
CA LEU A 421 4.25 -46.14 -7.71
C LEU A 421 4.37 -46.95 -6.41
N ALA A 422 5.18 -48.02 -6.40
CA ALA A 422 5.46 -48.82 -5.22
C ALA A 422 6.09 -47.98 -4.10
N ARG A 423 7.03 -47.07 -4.43
CA ARG A 423 7.62 -46.13 -3.47
C ARG A 423 6.57 -45.22 -2.83
N HIS A 424 5.59 -44.75 -3.61
CA HIS A 424 4.51 -43.92 -3.11
C HIS A 424 3.48 -44.69 -2.27
N LEU A 425 3.34 -46.00 -2.50
CA LEU A 425 2.47 -46.90 -1.77
C LEU A 425 3.20 -47.62 -0.60
N ASN A 426 4.48 -47.32 -0.38
CA ASN A 426 5.35 -47.99 0.60
C ASN A 426 5.43 -49.52 0.45
N LEU A 427 5.32 -50.03 -0.78
CA LEU A 427 5.46 -51.45 -1.08
C LEU A 427 6.93 -51.84 -1.23
N THR A 428 7.33 -52.96 -0.64
CA THR A 428 8.69 -53.49 -0.84
C THR A 428 8.83 -54.11 -2.24
N PRO A 429 10.06 -54.23 -2.78
CA PRO A 429 10.29 -54.81 -4.11
C PRO A 429 9.64 -56.19 -4.34
N GLU A 430 9.51 -56.99 -3.28
CA GLU A 430 8.93 -58.34 -3.30
C GLU A 430 7.39 -58.32 -3.37
N GLN A 431 6.78 -57.19 -3.04
CA GLN A 431 5.32 -56.98 -3.01
C GLN A 431 4.81 -56.36 -4.32
N ILE A 432 5.68 -56.09 -5.30
CA ILE A 432 5.31 -55.46 -6.57
C ILE A 432 4.72 -56.51 -7.52
N THR A 433 3.50 -56.97 -7.23
CA THR A 433 2.65 -57.69 -8.20
C THR A 433 1.55 -56.76 -8.72
N PRO A 434 1.02 -56.98 -9.94
CA PRO A 434 -0.07 -56.16 -10.48
C PRO A 434 -1.29 -56.09 -9.57
N GLU A 435 -1.64 -57.19 -8.90
CA GLU A 435 -2.77 -57.31 -7.99
C GLU A 435 -2.52 -56.48 -6.72
N THR A 436 -1.33 -56.62 -6.12
CA THR A 436 -0.96 -55.88 -4.91
C THR A 436 -0.89 -54.37 -5.15
N LEU A 437 -0.42 -53.95 -6.33
CA LEU A 437 -0.42 -52.54 -6.74
C LEU A 437 -1.85 -52.00 -6.91
N LEU A 438 -2.75 -52.78 -7.50
CA LEU A 438 -4.14 -52.36 -7.72
C LEU A 438 -4.92 -52.26 -6.40
N ASP A 439 -4.70 -53.20 -5.48
CA ASP A 439 -5.30 -53.19 -4.14
C ASP A 439 -4.77 -52.01 -3.32
N ALA A 440 -3.45 -51.81 -3.28
CA ALA A 440 -2.85 -50.68 -2.56
C ALA A 440 -3.27 -49.32 -3.15
N LEU A 441 -3.44 -49.22 -4.46
CA LEU A 441 -4.00 -48.03 -5.11
C LEU A 441 -5.45 -47.79 -4.72
N SER A 442 -6.27 -48.86 -4.71
CA SER A 442 -7.67 -48.77 -4.36
C SER A 442 -7.86 -48.35 -2.90
N GLU A 443 -7.07 -48.89 -1.98
CA GLU A 443 -7.04 -48.47 -0.57
C GLU A 443 -6.57 -47.02 -0.42
N ARG A 444 -5.50 -46.64 -1.11
CA ARG A 444 -5.00 -45.26 -1.08
C ARG A 444 -6.03 -44.27 -1.61
N PHE A 445 -6.75 -44.64 -2.67
CA PHE A 445 -7.82 -43.84 -3.23
C PHE A 445 -8.98 -43.69 -2.25
N ARG A 446 -9.43 -44.77 -1.60
CA ARG A 446 -10.47 -44.69 -0.55
C ARG A 446 -10.05 -43.78 0.60
N ALA A 447 -8.83 -43.94 1.10
CA ALA A 447 -8.30 -43.10 2.18
C ALA A 447 -8.24 -41.61 1.78
N LEU A 448 -7.81 -41.30 0.56
CA LEU A 448 -7.82 -39.92 0.04
C LEU A 448 -9.24 -39.37 -0.13
N ASN A 449 -10.18 -40.20 -0.57
CA ASN A 449 -11.58 -39.81 -0.71
C ASN A 449 -12.23 -39.52 0.65
N GLU A 450 -11.98 -40.35 1.66
CA GLU A 450 -12.41 -40.11 3.04
C GLU A 450 -11.79 -38.84 3.62
N GLN A 451 -10.50 -38.61 3.37
CA GLN A 451 -9.82 -37.38 3.80
C GLN A 451 -10.43 -36.14 3.13
N ALA A 452 -10.79 -36.23 1.84
CA ALA A 452 -11.46 -35.16 1.11
C ALA A 452 -12.86 -34.88 1.68
N GLN A 453 -13.64 -35.90 2.01
CA GLN A 453 -14.95 -35.77 2.65
C GLN A 453 -14.84 -35.11 4.04
N GLN A 454 -13.86 -35.52 4.86
CA GLN A 454 -13.60 -34.91 6.16
C GLN A 454 -13.19 -33.44 6.03
N ALA A 455 -12.37 -33.09 5.02
CA ALA A 455 -11.99 -31.71 4.75
C ALA A 455 -13.20 -30.85 4.32
N ALA A 456 -14.08 -31.39 3.48
CA ALA A 456 -15.32 -30.73 3.06
C ALA A 456 -16.24 -30.44 4.26
N ALA A 457 -16.45 -31.42 5.16
CA ALA A 457 -17.25 -31.24 6.37
C ALA A 457 -16.67 -30.18 7.32
N ARG A 458 -15.34 -30.11 7.44
CA ARG A 458 -14.65 -29.04 8.22
C ARG A 458 -14.85 -27.67 7.60
N LEU A 459 -14.77 -27.55 6.27
CA LEU A 459 -15.02 -26.29 5.56
C LEU A 459 -16.46 -25.83 5.73
N GLU A 460 -17.43 -26.73 5.66
CA GLU A 460 -18.84 -26.42 5.89
C GLU A 460 -19.08 -25.94 7.33
N THR A 461 -18.49 -26.62 8.31
CA THR A 461 -18.54 -26.21 9.72
C THR A 461 -17.95 -24.81 9.93
N ALA A 462 -16.79 -24.54 9.31
CA ALA A 462 -16.14 -23.22 9.37
C ALA A 462 -16.96 -22.13 8.67
N ALA A 463 -17.60 -22.45 7.54
CA ALA A 463 -18.48 -21.52 6.84
C ALA A 463 -19.71 -21.16 7.68
N ASN A 464 -20.30 -22.13 8.38
CA ASN A 464 -21.41 -21.89 9.29
C ASN A 464 -21.00 -21.02 10.49
N GLN A 465 -19.83 -21.27 11.09
CA GLN A 465 -19.28 -20.41 12.14
C GLN A 465 -19.04 -18.97 11.65
N GLN A 466 -18.59 -18.80 10.41
CA GLN A 466 -18.39 -17.48 9.83
C GLN A 466 -19.73 -16.75 9.60
N ARG A 467 -20.79 -17.47 9.19
CA ARG A 467 -22.14 -16.88 9.06
C ARG A 467 -22.67 -16.39 10.40
N THR A 468 -22.58 -17.21 11.45
CA THR A 468 -23.03 -16.81 12.80
C THR A 468 -22.24 -15.61 13.34
N GLN A 469 -20.93 -15.52 13.04
CA GLN A 469 -20.12 -14.37 13.44
C GLN A 469 -20.56 -13.09 12.72
N ARG A 470 -20.86 -13.17 11.42
CA ARG A 470 -21.35 -12.01 10.64
C ARG A 470 -22.68 -11.51 11.16
N GLU A 471 -23.61 -12.41 11.48
CA GLU A 471 -24.90 -12.04 12.07
C GLU A 471 -24.75 -11.33 13.43
N ALA A 472 -23.82 -11.81 14.28
CA ALA A 472 -23.51 -11.16 15.55
C ALA A 472 -22.89 -9.76 15.36
N ASP A 473 -21.98 -9.60 14.39
CA ASP A 473 -21.36 -8.32 14.06
C ASP A 473 -22.38 -7.34 13.47
N GLU A 474 -23.28 -7.79 12.60
CA GLU A 474 -24.38 -6.99 12.06
C GLU A 474 -25.34 -6.51 13.17
N GLN A 475 -25.69 -7.38 14.13
CA GLN A 475 -26.49 -6.97 15.29
C GLN A 475 -25.78 -5.91 16.14
N LYS A 476 -24.47 -6.06 16.36
CA LYS A 476 -23.66 -5.07 17.07
C LYS A 476 -23.61 -3.74 16.33
N GLN A 477 -23.50 -3.77 15.00
CA GLN A 477 -23.51 -2.56 14.17
C GLN A 477 -24.88 -1.87 14.20
N ARG A 478 -26.00 -2.62 14.15
CA ARG A 478 -27.35 -2.06 14.33
C ARG A 478 -27.54 -1.41 15.69
N LYS A 479 -27.01 -2.00 16.77
CA LYS A 479 -27.04 -1.39 18.11
C LYS A 479 -26.24 -0.08 18.15
N LEU A 480 -25.05 -0.07 17.54
CA LEU A 480 -24.22 1.13 17.47
C LEU A 480 -24.89 2.24 16.66
N GLN A 481 -25.53 1.88 15.54
CA GLN A 481 -26.25 2.81 14.69
C GLN A 481 -27.41 3.48 15.44
N ARG A 482 -28.21 2.72 16.19
CA ARG A 482 -29.28 3.28 17.05
C ARG A 482 -28.73 4.26 18.08
N HIS A 483 -27.60 3.93 18.71
CA HIS A 483 -26.99 4.81 19.69
C HIS A 483 -26.48 6.12 19.06
N VAL A 484 -25.94 6.06 17.84
CA VAL A 484 -25.55 7.28 17.09
C VAL A 484 -26.76 8.14 16.74
N GLU A 485 -27.87 7.51 16.35
CA GLU A 485 -29.13 8.21 16.06
C GLU A 485 -29.71 8.89 17.32
N GLU A 486 -29.69 8.21 18.48
CA GLU A 486 -30.08 8.77 19.77
C GLU A 486 -29.23 10.01 20.15
N LEU A 487 -27.91 9.90 20.07
CA LEU A 487 -26.99 11.01 20.37
C LEU A 487 -27.17 12.19 19.40
N THR A 488 -27.49 11.91 18.15
CA THR A 488 -27.76 12.94 17.14
C THR A 488 -29.06 13.68 17.46
N ALA A 489 -30.12 12.95 17.83
CA ALA A 489 -31.39 13.54 18.25
C ALA A 489 -31.22 14.42 19.51
N GLU A 490 -30.43 13.97 20.48
CA GLU A 490 -30.13 14.74 21.69
C GLU A 490 -29.37 16.04 21.37
N ARG A 491 -28.35 15.96 20.52
CA ARG A 491 -27.61 17.14 20.03
C ARG A 491 -28.54 18.15 19.35
N ASP A 492 -29.46 17.68 18.52
CA ASP A 492 -30.38 18.54 17.77
C ASP A 492 -31.40 19.20 18.71
N ALA A 493 -31.90 18.47 19.71
CA ALA A 493 -32.76 19.02 20.76
C ALA A 493 -32.04 20.10 21.59
N LEU A 494 -30.78 19.87 21.98
CA LEU A 494 -29.96 20.87 22.68
C LEU A 494 -29.69 22.10 21.82
N SER A 495 -29.42 21.91 20.53
CA SER A 495 -29.20 23.01 19.58
C SER A 495 -30.46 23.87 19.42
N ALA A 496 -31.63 23.24 19.29
CA ALA A 496 -32.91 23.95 19.24
C ALA A 496 -33.18 24.74 20.53
N ARG A 497 -32.87 24.18 21.70
CA ARG A 497 -33.00 24.86 22.99
C ARG A 497 -32.07 26.07 23.10
N LEU A 498 -30.83 25.96 22.60
CA LEU A 498 -29.87 27.05 22.58
C LEU A 498 -30.35 28.20 21.68
N ILE A 499 -30.91 27.91 20.52
CA ILE A 499 -31.54 28.92 19.64
C ILE A 499 -32.70 29.62 20.38
N GLY A 500 -33.53 28.86 21.09
CA GLY A 500 -34.62 29.40 21.91
C GLY A 500 -34.13 30.36 23.00
N LEU A 501 -33.08 29.98 23.74
CA LEU A 501 -32.47 30.83 24.76
C LEU A 501 -31.83 32.09 24.18
N GLN A 502 -31.16 31.99 23.02
CA GLN A 502 -30.60 33.16 22.34
C GLN A 502 -31.69 34.16 21.94
N ARG A 503 -32.86 33.67 21.52
CA ARG A 503 -34.01 34.54 21.22
C ARG A 503 -34.55 35.22 22.47
N GLN A 504 -34.78 34.46 23.54
CA GLN A 504 -35.23 35.02 24.83
C GLN A 504 -34.26 36.07 25.38
N LEU A 505 -32.95 35.82 25.26
CA LEU A 505 -31.94 36.79 25.66
C LEU A 505 -32.04 38.08 24.83
N LYS A 506 -32.14 37.98 23.49
CA LYS A 506 -32.31 39.15 22.63
C LYS A 506 -33.57 39.95 22.98
N GLU A 507 -34.68 39.28 23.29
CA GLU A 507 -35.93 39.92 23.70
C GLU A 507 -35.79 40.62 25.06
N ALA A 508 -35.15 39.98 26.05
CA ALA A 508 -34.89 40.57 27.36
C ALA A 508 -33.97 41.80 27.29
N VAL A 509 -32.92 41.75 26.46
CA VAL A 509 -32.03 42.88 26.18
C VAL A 509 -32.77 44.04 25.49
N ALA A 510 -33.74 43.75 24.62
CA ALA A 510 -34.56 44.79 24.00
C ALA A 510 -35.55 45.44 24.99
N GLN A 511 -36.00 44.72 26.02
CA GLN A 511 -36.94 45.19 27.04
C GLN A 511 -36.27 45.94 28.20
N THR A 512 -34.98 45.71 28.44
CA THR A 512 -34.22 46.43 29.47
C THR A 512 -33.45 47.58 28.82
N GLY A 513 -33.93 48.82 29.02
CA GLY A 513 -33.18 50.02 28.67
C GLY A 513 -31.76 50.03 29.30
N PRO A 514 -30.87 50.91 28.82
CA PRO A 514 -29.42 50.74 28.97
C PRO A 514 -28.97 50.97 30.42
N ARG A 515 -28.90 49.90 31.21
CA ARG A 515 -28.30 49.94 32.55
C ARG A 515 -27.43 48.75 32.94
N ILE A 516 -27.30 47.74 32.08
CA ILE A 516 -26.35 46.64 32.30
C ILE A 516 -25.45 46.54 31.07
N GLU A 517 -24.15 46.71 31.25
CA GLU A 517 -23.16 46.42 30.20
C GLU A 517 -23.13 44.91 30.00
N LEU A 518 -23.93 44.40 29.06
CA LEU A 518 -24.05 42.97 28.76
C LEU A 518 -22.85 42.41 27.98
N LEU A 519 -22.00 43.29 27.46
CA LEU A 519 -20.88 42.94 26.59
C LEU A 519 -19.78 42.11 27.30
N PRO A 520 -19.36 42.40 28.54
CA PRO A 520 -18.36 41.61 29.25
C PRO A 520 -18.86 40.20 29.59
N ILE A 521 -20.13 40.07 29.99
CA ILE A 521 -20.76 38.77 30.29
C ILE A 521 -20.85 37.93 29.01
N ALA A 522 -21.25 38.53 27.89
CA ALA A 522 -21.30 37.84 26.59
C ALA A 522 -19.91 37.36 26.12
N GLN A 523 -18.84 38.15 26.34
CA GLN A 523 -17.47 37.76 26.01
C GLN A 523 -16.98 36.60 26.88
N GLN A 524 -17.29 36.59 28.18
CA GLN A 524 -16.95 35.50 29.09
C GLN A 524 -17.72 34.21 28.75
N LEU A 525 -18.99 34.30 28.36
CA LEU A 525 -19.78 33.17 27.87
C LEU A 525 -19.23 32.57 26.57
N LEU A 526 -18.79 33.41 25.62
CA LEU A 526 -18.11 32.94 24.40
C LEU A 526 -16.77 32.25 24.72
N GLY A 527 -16.02 32.78 25.67
CA GLY A 527 -14.76 32.20 26.15
C GLY A 527 -14.94 30.87 26.90
N LEU A 528 -16.07 30.66 27.57
CA LEU A 528 -16.44 29.38 28.15
C LEU A 528 -16.92 28.38 27.09
N SER A 529 -17.72 28.82 26.13
CA SER A 529 -18.20 27.99 25.02
C SER A 529 -17.04 27.41 24.20
N SER A 530 -16.00 28.19 23.92
CA SER A 530 -14.81 27.72 23.18
C SER A 530 -13.96 26.69 23.95
N ARG A 531 -14.08 26.67 25.29
CA ARG A 531 -13.34 25.74 26.18
C ARG A 531 -14.19 24.57 26.68
N ALA A 532 -15.48 24.55 26.42
CA ALA A 532 -16.42 23.58 26.97
C ALA A 532 -16.03 22.12 26.70
N ASN A 533 -15.46 21.83 25.52
CA ASN A 533 -15.01 20.47 25.15
C ASN A 533 -13.74 20.00 25.89
N SER A 534 -13.06 20.90 26.62
CA SER A 534 -11.81 20.64 27.33
C SER A 534 -11.93 20.69 28.86
N LEU A 535 -13.09 21.12 29.37
CA LEU A 535 -13.36 21.23 30.80
C LEU A 535 -14.14 20.01 31.29
N ALA A 536 -13.84 19.53 32.49
CA ALA A 536 -14.66 18.52 33.13
C ALA A 536 -16.06 19.10 33.46
N PRO A 537 -17.15 18.30 33.42
CA PRO A 537 -18.51 18.81 33.62
C PRO A 537 -18.71 19.64 34.89
N ALA A 538 -18.07 19.24 36.00
CA ALA A 538 -18.13 19.98 37.27
C ALA A 538 -17.49 21.38 37.19
N GLN A 539 -16.36 21.50 36.48
CA GLN A 539 -15.65 22.77 36.31
C GLN A 539 -16.42 23.73 35.38
N LEU A 540 -17.09 23.19 34.36
CA LEU A 540 -17.96 23.97 33.49
C LEU A 540 -19.18 24.50 34.26
N GLN A 541 -19.78 23.67 35.11
CA GLN A 541 -20.91 24.06 35.96
C GLN A 541 -20.51 25.14 36.97
N GLU A 542 -19.37 25.00 37.64
CA GLU A 542 -18.83 25.99 38.58
C GLU A 542 -18.56 27.34 37.90
N ALA A 543 -17.92 27.32 36.72
CA ALA A 543 -17.63 28.52 35.95
C ALA A 543 -18.88 29.24 35.45
N LEU A 544 -19.93 28.50 35.04
CA LEU A 544 -21.22 29.08 34.67
C LEU A 544 -21.94 29.69 35.88
N MET A 545 -21.81 29.08 37.06
CA MET A 545 -22.44 29.57 38.28
C MET A 545 -21.76 30.86 38.79
N HIS A 546 -20.44 30.96 38.71
CA HIS A 546 -19.72 32.21 38.99
C HIS A 546 -20.14 33.33 38.04
N LEU A 547 -20.25 33.04 36.74
CA LEU A 547 -20.69 34.02 35.75
C LEU A 547 -22.12 34.53 36.03
N ALA A 548 -23.01 33.63 36.47
CA ALA A 548 -24.37 33.99 36.86
C ALA A 548 -24.40 34.87 38.12
N MET A 549 -23.57 34.56 39.11
CA MET A 549 -23.44 35.37 40.33
C MET A 549 -22.91 36.78 40.05
N ASP A 550 -21.91 36.90 39.19
CA ASP A 550 -21.36 38.20 38.77
C ASP A 550 -22.39 39.04 38.02
N ALA A 551 -23.21 38.40 37.17
CA ALA A 551 -24.31 39.07 36.46
C ALA A 551 -25.40 39.59 37.43
N ILE A 552 -25.75 38.79 38.45
CA ILE A 552 -26.71 39.19 39.50
C ILE A 552 -26.16 40.35 40.33
N ALA A 553 -24.87 40.31 40.70
CA ALA A 553 -24.23 41.38 41.47
C ALA A 553 -24.19 42.71 40.69
N GLN A 554 -23.94 42.68 39.38
CA GLN A 554 -23.96 43.86 38.52
C GLN A 554 -25.38 44.43 38.35
N ALA A 555 -26.41 43.58 38.32
CA ALA A 555 -27.80 44.00 38.23
C ALA A 555 -28.33 44.66 39.51
N ALA A 556 -27.76 44.37 40.68
CA ALA A 556 -28.24 44.87 41.97
C ALA A 556 -27.90 46.36 42.23
N GLY A 557 -26.89 46.93 41.58
CA GLY A 557 -26.46 48.33 41.75
C GLY A 557 -25.98 48.72 43.16
N PRO A 558 -25.23 49.82 43.34
CA PRO A 558 -24.80 50.26 44.67
C PRO A 558 -25.98 50.86 45.45
N ALA A 559 -26.37 50.23 46.56
CA ALA A 559 -27.37 50.76 47.49
C ALA A 559 -26.89 52.10 48.09
N SER A 560 -27.69 53.15 47.88
CA SER A 560 -27.51 54.45 48.53
C SER A 560 -27.94 54.36 49.99
N SER A 561 -27.12 54.88 50.89
CA SER A 561 -27.35 55.00 52.32
C SER A 561 -28.33 56.13 52.65
N THR A 562 -29.37 55.88 53.45
CA THR A 562 -29.89 56.83 54.47
C THR A 562 -31.02 56.23 55.33
N THR A 563 -30.80 56.31 56.66
CA THR A 563 -31.75 56.52 57.79
C THR A 563 -32.99 55.64 58.02
N THR A 564 -32.96 54.98 59.19
CA THR A 564 -34.06 54.54 60.08
C THR A 564 -34.94 55.73 60.56
N PRO A 565 -36.17 55.57 61.15
CA PRO A 565 -36.58 54.47 62.04
C PRO A 565 -38.08 54.01 62.05
N SER A 566 -38.32 53.02 62.91
CA SER A 566 -39.55 52.67 63.67
C SER A 566 -40.65 51.78 63.07
N THR A 567 -40.78 50.61 63.71
CA THR A 567 -41.90 49.63 63.75
C THR A 567 -43.14 50.21 64.49
N PRO A 568 -44.38 49.67 64.38
CA PRO A 568 -44.75 48.29 64.75
C PRO A 568 -45.75 47.54 63.82
N SER A 569 -45.74 46.20 63.94
CA SER A 569 -46.69 45.14 63.50
C SER A 569 -48.18 45.34 63.90
N PRO A 570 -49.14 44.38 63.73
CA PRO A 570 -49.35 43.24 62.78
C PRO A 570 -50.81 43.12 62.22
N ALA A 571 -51.08 42.24 61.23
CA ALA A 571 -52.35 41.48 61.03
C ALA A 571 -52.25 40.60 59.74
N LEU A 572 -52.27 39.26 59.81
CA LEU A 572 -53.42 38.33 59.85
C LEU A 572 -54.29 38.30 58.57
N LEU A 573 -54.30 37.13 57.88
CA LEU A 573 -55.45 36.30 57.42
C LEU A 573 -54.99 35.37 56.27
N ARG A 574 -54.85 34.05 56.51
CA ARG A 574 -55.87 32.96 56.41
C ARG A 574 -56.19 32.55 54.95
N VAL A 575 -55.89 31.29 54.54
CA VAL A 575 -56.84 30.13 54.38
C VAL A 575 -57.54 30.20 53.01
N ASP A 576 -57.57 29.23 52.08
CA ASP A 576 -57.64 27.76 52.13
C ASP A 576 -57.36 27.13 50.74
N PRO A 577 -57.29 25.77 50.62
CA PRO A 577 -57.07 25.02 49.38
C PRO A 577 -58.38 24.64 48.68
N VAL A 578 -58.39 24.54 47.34
CA VAL A 578 -59.52 23.97 46.58
C VAL A 578 -59.04 22.96 45.53
N ALA A 579 -59.79 21.86 45.49
CA ALA A 579 -59.54 20.60 44.81
C ALA A 579 -60.05 20.54 43.36
N GLY A 580 -59.32 19.79 42.52
CA GLY A 580 -59.81 18.97 41.39
C GLY A 580 -60.44 19.67 40.17
N PRO A 581 -60.73 18.94 39.06
CA PRO A 581 -60.55 17.50 38.82
C PRO A 581 -59.74 17.15 37.54
N ARG A 582 -59.36 15.87 37.48
CA ARG A 582 -58.92 15.13 36.28
C ARG A 582 -60.02 15.14 35.21
N GLU A 583 -59.64 15.17 33.93
CA GLU A 583 -60.19 14.29 32.88
C GLU A 583 -59.26 14.24 31.64
N PRO A 584 -59.38 13.20 30.78
CA PRO A 584 -58.29 12.62 29.99
C PRO A 584 -58.44 12.82 28.47
N ILE A 585 -57.35 12.75 27.70
CA ILE A 585 -57.39 12.66 26.23
C ILE A 585 -56.12 11.92 25.73
N PRO A 586 -56.07 11.34 24.50
CA PRO A 586 -56.65 10.05 24.12
C PRO A 586 -55.61 9.08 23.51
N SER A 587 -55.99 7.81 23.43
CA SER A 587 -55.29 6.74 22.71
C SER A 587 -55.27 7.00 21.19
N ILE A 588 -54.10 6.90 20.56
CA ILE A 588 -53.92 6.95 19.10
C ILE A 588 -53.86 5.52 18.53
N PRO A 589 -54.43 5.25 17.34
CA PRO A 589 -54.71 3.89 16.87
C PRO A 589 -53.48 3.20 16.25
N THR A 590 -53.36 1.91 16.52
CA THR A 590 -52.50 0.94 15.84
C THR A 590 -53.03 0.70 14.43
N ALA A 591 -52.26 1.05 13.41
CA ALA A 591 -52.51 0.64 12.02
C ALA A 591 -51.63 -0.56 11.67
N GLU A 592 -52.28 -1.65 11.26
CA GLU A 592 -51.65 -2.84 10.67
C GLU A 592 -51.04 -2.51 9.29
N PRO A 593 -49.92 -3.14 8.91
CA PRO A 593 -49.33 -2.98 7.57
C PRO A 593 -49.99 -3.90 6.54
N ASP A 594 -50.40 -3.32 5.41
CA ASP A 594 -50.86 -4.03 4.22
C ASP A 594 -49.76 -4.92 3.59
N PRO A 595 -50.16 -6.00 2.87
CA PRO A 595 -49.26 -7.04 2.40
C PRO A 595 -48.42 -6.64 1.18
N ILE A 596 -47.18 -7.11 1.20
CA ILE A 596 -46.15 -7.02 0.16
C ILE A 596 -46.66 -7.65 -1.16
N PRO A 597 -46.62 -6.94 -2.31
CA PRO A 597 -46.90 -7.57 -3.61
C PRO A 597 -45.72 -8.45 -4.06
N LYS A 598 -46.07 -9.67 -4.51
CA LYS A 598 -45.16 -10.67 -5.08
C LYS A 598 -44.44 -10.13 -6.33
N PRO A 599 -43.14 -10.45 -6.55
CA PRO A 599 -42.44 -10.05 -7.76
C PRO A 599 -42.90 -10.89 -8.96
N LEU A 600 -43.24 -10.19 -10.04
CA LEU A 600 -43.65 -10.72 -11.33
C LEU A 600 -42.46 -11.36 -12.04
N ALA A 601 -42.67 -12.56 -12.58
CA ALA A 601 -41.71 -13.32 -13.37
C ALA A 601 -41.31 -12.58 -14.65
N ALA A 602 -40.00 -12.45 -14.89
CA ALA A 602 -39.47 -11.99 -16.17
C ALA A 602 -39.44 -13.18 -17.15
N GLN A 603 -40.21 -13.06 -18.23
CA GLN A 603 -40.13 -13.93 -19.39
C GLN A 603 -38.92 -13.57 -20.28
N PRO A 604 -38.40 -14.55 -21.04
CA PRO A 604 -37.20 -14.41 -21.85
C PRO A 604 -37.52 -13.96 -23.28
N GLY A 605 -36.55 -13.29 -23.92
CA GLY A 605 -36.52 -13.19 -25.38
C GLY A 605 -35.37 -12.31 -25.87
N PRO A 606 -34.94 -12.43 -27.14
CA PRO A 606 -34.91 -13.63 -27.98
C PRO A 606 -33.50 -13.97 -28.50
N GLU A 607 -33.39 -15.19 -29.00
CA GLU A 607 -32.28 -15.77 -29.74
C GLU A 607 -31.84 -14.92 -30.94
N VAL A 608 -30.53 -14.82 -31.15
CA VAL A 608 -29.93 -14.41 -32.42
C VAL A 608 -28.98 -15.52 -32.86
N GLU A 609 -29.38 -16.22 -33.91
CA GLU A 609 -28.57 -17.22 -34.63
C GLU A 609 -27.64 -16.58 -35.68
N PRO A 610 -26.64 -17.34 -36.18
CA PRO A 610 -25.41 -16.81 -36.76
C PRO A 610 -25.41 -16.74 -38.30
N GLY A 611 -24.74 -15.74 -38.86
CA GLY A 611 -24.36 -15.69 -40.29
C GLY A 611 -23.11 -14.82 -40.44
N ALA A 612 -21.96 -15.36 -40.83
CA ALA A 612 -21.52 -15.70 -42.19
C ALA A 612 -20.53 -14.65 -42.73
N SER A 613 -19.25 -15.05 -42.81
CA SER A 613 -18.20 -14.40 -43.61
C SER A 613 -18.57 -14.43 -45.09
N PRO A 614 -18.08 -13.48 -45.92
CA PRO A 614 -16.89 -13.79 -46.73
C PRO A 614 -16.00 -12.58 -47.07
N GLY A 615 -14.77 -12.84 -47.55
CA GLY A 615 -14.05 -11.86 -48.39
C GLY A 615 -12.53 -11.80 -48.28
N VAL A 616 -11.85 -12.84 -48.75
CA VAL A 616 -10.43 -12.84 -49.16
C VAL A 616 -10.34 -12.32 -50.60
N VAL A 617 -9.45 -11.36 -50.95
CA VAL A 617 -8.54 -11.32 -52.15
C VAL A 617 -7.60 -10.06 -52.11
N PRO A 618 -6.53 -9.89 -52.94
CA PRO A 618 -5.17 -10.37 -52.70
C PRO A 618 -4.05 -9.30 -52.78
N ALA A 619 -2.81 -9.79 -52.68
CA ALA A 619 -1.51 -9.13 -52.82
C ALA A 619 -1.13 -8.68 -54.25
N THR A 620 -0.17 -7.74 -54.36
CA THR A 620 0.88 -7.66 -55.41
C THR A 620 1.90 -6.55 -55.00
N ALA A 621 3.17 -6.90 -54.74
CA ALA A 621 4.34 -6.87 -55.65
C ALA A 621 4.73 -5.42 -56.06
N ALA A 622 5.79 -4.83 -55.51
CA ALA A 622 7.22 -4.99 -55.85
C ALA A 622 7.59 -4.33 -57.19
N GLU A 623 8.41 -3.26 -57.13
CA GLU A 623 9.41 -2.98 -58.15
C GLU A 623 10.54 -2.10 -57.61
N THR A 624 11.74 -2.61 -57.82
CA THR A 624 13.08 -2.04 -57.75
C THR A 624 13.32 -1.00 -58.85
N ASP A 625 14.13 0.04 -58.62
CA ASP A 625 15.29 0.28 -59.49
C ASP A 625 16.33 1.26 -58.91
N GLU A 626 17.53 1.15 -59.48
CA GLU A 626 18.85 1.58 -59.06
C GLU A 626 19.23 3.07 -59.25
N ARG A 627 20.31 3.44 -58.53
CA ARG A 627 21.47 4.27 -58.91
C ARG A 627 21.25 5.65 -59.58
N SER A 628 21.75 6.68 -58.90
CA SER A 628 23.02 7.37 -59.27
C SER A 628 23.34 8.46 -58.24
N GLY A 629 24.64 8.68 -58.01
CA GLY A 629 25.13 9.65 -57.04
C GLY A 629 25.39 11.02 -57.65
N GLU A 630 25.23 12.06 -56.85
CA GLU A 630 25.95 13.34 -56.97
C GLU A 630 25.80 14.16 -55.68
N GLU A 631 26.78 15.01 -55.41
CA GLU A 631 27.09 15.67 -54.14
C GLU A 631 26.19 16.87 -53.77
N ARG A 632 26.22 17.23 -52.46
CA ARG A 632 25.70 18.43 -51.73
C ARG A 632 24.23 18.39 -51.24
N PRO A 633 23.84 19.20 -50.23
CA PRO A 633 24.52 19.65 -49.00
C PRO A 633 23.73 19.22 -47.73
N SER A 634 24.29 19.49 -46.55
CA SER A 634 23.71 19.20 -45.22
C SER A 634 22.26 19.70 -45.04
N SER A 635 21.32 18.77 -44.88
CA SER A 635 19.89 19.08 -44.62
C SER A 635 19.52 19.20 -43.13
N PRO A 636 18.64 20.16 -42.76
CA PRO A 636 18.23 20.51 -41.39
C PRO A 636 17.07 19.66 -40.82
N ALA A 637 17.02 18.37 -41.16
CA ALA A 637 15.83 17.54 -40.93
C ALA A 637 15.51 17.28 -39.43
N ALA A 638 16.51 17.27 -38.55
CA ALA A 638 16.29 16.98 -37.12
C ALA A 638 15.64 18.14 -36.35
N THR A 639 15.87 19.39 -36.77
CA THR A 639 15.26 20.58 -36.15
C THR A 639 13.81 20.77 -36.60
N ALA A 640 13.48 20.34 -37.82
CA ALA A 640 12.13 20.42 -38.37
C ALA A 640 11.13 19.49 -37.67
N THR A 641 11.53 18.29 -37.25
CA THR A 641 10.65 17.33 -36.53
C THR A 641 10.36 17.76 -35.09
N VAL A 642 11.34 18.37 -34.41
CA VAL A 642 11.13 18.96 -33.07
C VAL A 642 10.17 20.15 -33.13
N ASN A 643 10.23 20.94 -34.20
CA ASN A 643 9.30 22.06 -34.42
C ASN A 643 7.90 21.63 -34.91
N ARG A 644 7.76 20.47 -35.55
CA ARG A 644 6.45 19.95 -35.98
C ARG A 644 5.57 19.54 -34.81
N HIS A 645 6.15 18.99 -33.75
CA HIS A 645 5.38 18.60 -32.55
C HIS A 645 5.00 19.80 -31.67
N THR A 646 5.76 20.89 -31.70
CA THR A 646 5.44 22.10 -30.93
C THR A 646 4.31 22.90 -31.56
N SER A 647 4.27 23.05 -32.89
CA SER A 647 3.22 23.81 -33.57
C SER A 647 1.84 23.12 -33.45
N GLN A 648 1.79 21.79 -33.58
CA GLN A 648 0.54 21.04 -33.37
C GLN A 648 0.06 21.13 -31.92
N ALA A 649 0.97 21.09 -30.94
CA ALA A 649 0.62 21.24 -29.53
C ALA A 649 0.07 22.65 -29.24
N ASP A 650 0.71 23.70 -29.77
CA ASP A 650 0.26 25.07 -29.61
C ASP A 650 -1.13 25.28 -30.25
N GLY A 651 -1.40 24.68 -31.42
CA GLY A 651 -2.72 24.71 -32.06
C GLY A 651 -3.82 24.08 -31.19
N LYS A 652 -3.57 22.92 -30.58
CA LYS A 652 -4.52 22.28 -29.64
C LYS A 652 -4.75 23.12 -28.39
N LEU A 653 -3.70 23.72 -27.84
CA LEU A 653 -3.76 24.57 -26.66
C LEU A 653 -4.55 25.86 -26.92
N ILE A 654 -4.39 26.48 -28.09
CA ILE A 654 -5.19 27.65 -28.50
C ILE A 654 -6.68 27.28 -28.57
N LYS A 655 -7.01 26.15 -29.20
CA LYS A 655 -8.39 25.67 -29.29
C LYS A 655 -9.00 25.40 -27.91
N ALA A 656 -8.26 24.75 -27.01
CA ALA A 656 -8.71 24.50 -25.63
C ALA A 656 -8.93 25.79 -24.84
N PHE A 657 -8.03 26.76 -24.97
CA PHE A 657 -8.15 28.04 -24.29
C PHE A 657 -9.37 28.84 -24.78
N ARG A 658 -9.62 28.89 -26.10
CA ARG A 658 -10.81 29.51 -26.67
C ARG A 658 -12.09 28.81 -26.21
N TYR A 659 -12.15 27.48 -26.32
CA TYR A 659 -13.30 26.70 -25.87
C TYR A 659 -13.67 26.97 -24.39
N LEU A 660 -12.68 27.01 -23.50
CA LEU A 660 -12.91 27.33 -22.09
C LEU A 660 -13.33 28.79 -21.86
N THR A 661 -12.84 29.71 -22.69
CA THR A 661 -13.22 31.13 -22.65
C THR A 661 -14.70 31.27 -23.03
N ASP A 662 -15.09 30.73 -24.19
CA ASP A 662 -16.46 30.79 -24.70
C ASP A 662 -17.45 30.13 -23.73
N LEU A 663 -17.09 28.96 -23.17
CA LEU A 663 -17.90 28.25 -22.21
C LEU A 663 -18.04 29.01 -20.88
N ASN A 664 -16.99 29.72 -20.46
CA ASN A 664 -17.06 30.58 -19.28
C ASN A 664 -17.88 31.84 -19.54
N GLU A 665 -17.79 32.45 -20.72
CA GLU A 665 -18.55 33.64 -21.07
C GLU A 665 -20.05 33.35 -21.22
N ALA A 666 -20.41 32.21 -21.82
CA ALA A 666 -21.80 31.80 -22.02
C ALA A 666 -22.51 31.31 -20.74
N ALA A 667 -21.77 30.96 -19.68
CA ALA A 667 -22.35 30.44 -18.45
C ALA A 667 -22.79 31.56 -17.49
N ASP A 668 -24.09 31.67 -17.21
CA ASP A 668 -24.61 32.68 -16.27
C ASP A 668 -24.25 32.41 -14.81
N VAL A 669 -24.18 31.13 -14.45
CA VAL A 669 -23.95 30.69 -13.06
C VAL A 669 -22.48 30.33 -12.87
N ARG A 670 -21.87 30.90 -11.82
CA ARG A 670 -20.47 30.62 -11.43
C ARG A 670 -20.14 29.13 -11.35
N GLY A 671 -21.09 28.29 -10.91
CA GLY A 671 -20.90 26.83 -10.80
C GLY A 671 -20.75 26.09 -12.14
N ARG A 672 -21.13 26.70 -13.26
CA ARG A 672 -20.97 26.13 -14.62
C ARG A 672 -19.67 26.57 -15.30
N LYS A 673 -18.93 27.51 -14.72
CA LYS A 673 -17.63 27.99 -15.21
C LYS A 673 -16.48 27.08 -14.78
N TRP A 674 -15.31 27.25 -15.39
CA TRP A 674 -14.10 26.47 -15.15
C TRP A 674 -12.89 27.37 -14.95
N PHE A 675 -12.15 27.15 -13.86
CA PHE A 675 -10.87 27.82 -13.63
C PHE A 675 -9.84 27.29 -14.63
N ILE A 676 -9.34 28.16 -15.50
CA ILE A 676 -8.35 27.80 -16.52
C ILE A 676 -6.98 27.65 -15.85
N SER A 677 -6.42 26.44 -15.88
CA SER A 677 -5.15 26.09 -15.24
C SER A 677 -4.30 25.19 -16.13
N GLU A 678 -3.00 25.08 -15.82
CA GLU A 678 -2.08 24.16 -16.52
C GLU A 678 -2.59 22.71 -16.53
N SER A 679 -3.20 22.25 -15.42
CA SER A 679 -3.73 20.89 -15.35
C SER A 679 -4.94 20.71 -16.26
N LEU A 680 -5.91 21.62 -16.21
CA LEU A 680 -7.11 21.52 -17.05
C LEU A 680 -6.75 21.54 -18.55
N LEU A 681 -5.84 22.43 -18.96
CA LEU A 681 -5.37 22.48 -20.35
C LEU A 681 -4.64 21.20 -20.77
N ALA A 682 -3.84 20.61 -19.87
CA ALA A 682 -3.17 19.33 -20.14
C ALA A 682 -4.18 18.19 -20.31
N ASP A 683 -5.20 18.13 -19.46
CA ASP A 683 -6.22 17.07 -19.47
C ASP A 683 -7.11 17.16 -20.73
N LEU A 684 -7.46 18.37 -21.15
CA LEU A 684 -8.24 18.61 -22.38
C LEU A 684 -7.45 18.23 -23.65
N THR A 685 -6.20 18.66 -23.74
CA THR A 685 -5.43 18.57 -25.01
C THR A 685 -4.60 17.30 -25.13
N GLY A 686 -4.25 16.65 -24.02
CA GLY A 686 -3.26 15.57 -23.99
C GLY A 686 -1.83 16.05 -24.33
N CYS A 687 -1.57 17.35 -24.36
CA CYS A 687 -0.25 17.89 -24.68
C CYS A 687 0.77 17.67 -23.56
N PHE A 688 2.03 17.48 -23.93
CA PHE A 688 3.14 17.30 -22.99
C PHE A 688 3.33 18.54 -22.08
N ARG A 689 3.54 18.32 -20.78
CA ARG A 689 3.50 19.36 -19.73
C ARG A 689 4.40 20.59 -19.99
N PRO A 690 5.65 20.47 -20.47
CA PRO A 690 6.47 21.62 -20.88
C PRO A 690 5.85 22.53 -21.94
N ALA A 691 5.14 21.99 -22.94
CA ALA A 691 4.44 22.81 -23.94
C ALA A 691 3.29 23.58 -23.30
N VAL A 692 2.50 22.91 -22.45
CA VAL A 692 1.41 23.54 -21.67
C VAL A 692 1.95 24.66 -20.78
N LYS A 693 3.06 24.43 -20.06
CA LYS A 693 3.70 25.44 -19.21
C LYS A 693 4.16 26.66 -20.00
N ARG A 694 4.81 26.44 -21.14
CA ARG A 694 5.24 27.52 -22.03
C ARG A 694 4.05 28.33 -22.54
N PHE A 695 2.97 27.65 -22.94
CA PHE A 695 1.74 28.28 -23.40
C PHE A 695 1.06 29.11 -22.32
N VAL A 696 0.94 28.57 -21.10
CA VAL A 696 0.35 29.27 -19.95
C VAL A 696 1.22 30.45 -19.52
N ALA A 697 2.55 30.32 -19.51
CA ALA A 697 3.45 31.42 -19.20
C ALA A 697 3.31 32.57 -20.21
N ALA A 698 3.17 32.26 -21.50
CA ALA A 698 2.99 33.25 -22.56
C ALA A 698 1.62 33.97 -22.53
N ARG A 699 0.63 33.44 -21.79
CA ARG A 699 -0.74 33.97 -21.70
C ARG A 699 -1.21 34.15 -20.24
N ARG A 700 -0.27 34.26 -19.31
CA ARG A 700 -0.55 34.27 -17.86
C ARG A 700 -1.53 35.37 -17.50
N ASP A 701 -1.30 36.57 -18.00
CA ASP A 701 -2.13 37.74 -17.72
C ASP A 701 -3.56 37.58 -18.25
N GLN A 702 -3.74 37.02 -19.45
CA GLN A 702 -5.06 36.76 -20.04
C GLN A 702 -5.82 35.70 -19.23
N ILE A 703 -5.14 34.62 -18.84
CA ILE A 703 -5.73 33.55 -18.02
C ILE A 703 -6.11 34.10 -16.63
N ASP A 704 -5.25 34.92 -16.02
CA ASP A 704 -5.51 35.51 -14.71
C ASP A 704 -6.63 36.54 -14.74
N ASP A 705 -6.70 37.37 -15.78
CA ASP A 705 -7.79 38.32 -15.96
C ASP A 705 -9.13 37.61 -16.17
N LEU A 706 -9.18 36.58 -17.03
CA LEU A 706 -10.40 35.81 -17.27
C LEU A 706 -10.88 35.09 -16.01
N ASN A 707 -9.97 34.43 -15.28
CA ASN A 707 -10.31 33.79 -14.02
C ASN A 707 -10.78 34.81 -12.97
N ARG A 708 -10.15 35.99 -12.90
CA ARG A 708 -10.53 37.06 -11.96
C ARG A 708 -11.89 37.65 -12.31
N ARG A 709 -12.13 37.96 -13.58
CA ARG A 709 -13.40 38.50 -14.11
C ARG A 709 -14.59 37.60 -13.79
N HIS A 710 -14.38 36.29 -13.78
CA HIS A 710 -15.42 35.31 -13.43
C HIS A 710 -15.40 34.87 -11.96
N GLY A 711 -14.55 35.46 -11.12
CA GLY A 711 -14.43 35.12 -9.69
C GLY A 711 -14.00 33.67 -9.45
N LEU A 712 -13.14 33.11 -10.30
CA LEU A 712 -12.70 31.71 -10.25
C LEU A 712 -11.35 31.62 -9.52
N GLY A 713 -11.34 30.89 -8.40
CA GLY A 713 -10.12 30.58 -7.65
C GLY A 713 -9.51 29.23 -8.04
N SER A 714 -8.26 29.00 -7.65
CA SER A 714 -7.54 27.74 -7.92
C SER A 714 -8.22 26.48 -7.37
N GLY A 715 -9.08 26.61 -6.35
CA GLY A 715 -9.88 25.53 -5.79
C GLY A 715 -11.23 25.28 -6.49
N HIS A 716 -11.63 26.12 -7.44
CA HIS A 716 -12.97 26.10 -8.02
C HIS A 716 -13.30 24.76 -8.70
N ASN A 717 -12.42 24.27 -9.57
CA ASN A 717 -12.64 23.01 -10.28
C ASN A 717 -12.73 21.83 -9.32
N ARG A 718 -11.99 21.84 -8.20
CA ARG A 718 -12.08 20.79 -7.17
C ARG A 718 -13.42 20.80 -6.46
N GLY A 719 -13.93 21.99 -6.12
CA GLY A 719 -15.26 22.14 -5.54
C GLY A 719 -16.34 21.61 -6.49
N ARG A 720 -16.23 21.95 -7.78
CA ARG A 720 -17.14 21.43 -8.80
C ARG A 720 -17.06 19.91 -8.95
N SER A 721 -15.87 19.32 -9.05
CA SER A 721 -15.71 17.86 -9.14
C SER A 721 -16.22 17.11 -7.91
N ARG A 722 -16.27 17.74 -6.72
CA ARG A 722 -16.91 17.14 -5.54
C ARG A 722 -18.43 17.10 -5.65
N MET A 723 -19.03 18.18 -6.15
CA MET A 723 -20.47 18.27 -6.32
C MET A 723 -20.98 17.50 -7.55
N GLN A 724 -20.15 17.41 -8.59
CA GLN A 724 -20.44 16.78 -9.87
C GLN A 724 -19.20 16.01 -10.37
N PRO A 725 -19.00 14.77 -9.89
CA PRO A 725 -17.83 13.96 -10.25
C PRO A 725 -17.63 13.77 -11.76
N ASN A 726 -18.72 13.72 -12.53
CA ASN A 726 -18.70 13.49 -13.97
C ASN A 726 -18.46 14.74 -14.82
N ALA A 727 -18.51 15.94 -14.23
CA ALA A 727 -18.44 17.18 -15.02
C ALA A 727 -17.11 17.37 -15.75
N LEU A 728 -15.99 16.94 -15.17
CA LEU A 728 -14.67 17.06 -15.82
C LEU A 728 -14.47 16.00 -16.91
N PRO A 729 -14.77 14.70 -16.68
CA PRO A 729 -14.80 13.70 -17.76
C PRO A 729 -15.68 14.11 -18.95
N GLU A 730 -16.88 14.64 -18.68
CA GLU A 730 -17.79 15.13 -19.71
C GLU A 730 -17.20 16.31 -20.49
N LEU A 731 -16.66 17.32 -19.80
CA LEU A 731 -15.98 18.45 -20.45
C LEU A 731 -14.86 17.97 -21.40
N ILE A 732 -14.04 17.02 -20.94
CA ILE A 732 -12.93 16.47 -21.72
C ILE A 732 -13.45 15.70 -22.95
N LYS A 733 -14.49 14.89 -22.76
CA LYS A 733 -15.15 14.14 -23.84
C LYS A 733 -15.71 15.12 -24.89
N THR A 734 -16.57 16.05 -24.48
CA THR A 734 -17.18 17.05 -25.36
C THR A 734 -16.12 17.87 -26.10
N PHE A 735 -15.05 18.32 -25.44
CA PHE A 735 -13.98 19.06 -26.10
C PHE A 735 -13.26 18.23 -27.17
N LYS A 736 -12.92 16.97 -26.87
CA LYS A 736 -12.23 16.10 -27.83
C LYS A 736 -13.11 15.79 -29.03
N ASP A 737 -14.39 15.51 -28.80
CA ASP A 737 -15.33 15.14 -29.84
C ASP A 737 -15.67 16.35 -30.72
N SER A 738 -16.03 17.49 -30.12
CA SER A 738 -16.49 18.67 -30.88
C SER A 738 -15.38 19.56 -31.45
N VAL A 739 -14.24 19.69 -30.76
CA VAL A 739 -13.21 20.69 -31.12
C VAL A 739 -11.97 20.08 -31.77
N LEU A 740 -11.56 18.90 -31.32
CA LEU A 740 -10.39 18.22 -31.88
C LEU A 740 -10.73 17.29 -33.05
N ASN A 741 -11.91 16.64 -33.03
CA ASN A 741 -12.35 15.67 -34.03
C ASN A 741 -13.69 16.06 -34.68
N PRO A 742 -13.81 17.21 -35.37
CA PRO A 742 -15.08 17.70 -35.92
C PRO A 742 -15.70 16.82 -37.03
N SER A 743 -15.08 15.69 -37.40
CA SER A 743 -15.51 14.80 -38.49
C SER A 743 -16.67 13.85 -38.15
N GLY A 744 -17.30 13.98 -36.98
CA GLY A 744 -18.56 13.31 -36.66
C GLY A 744 -19.75 13.98 -37.34
N VAL A 745 -19.79 13.93 -38.68
CA VAL A 745 -21.03 14.21 -39.42
C VAL A 745 -21.93 12.99 -39.22
N GLU A 746 -22.97 13.15 -38.40
CA GLU A 746 -24.16 12.31 -38.47
C GLU A 746 -24.72 12.41 -39.91
N GLN A 747 -24.56 11.34 -40.70
CA GLN A 747 -25.43 11.17 -41.87
C GLN A 747 -26.80 10.71 -41.37
N PRO A 748 -27.90 11.33 -41.82
CA PRO A 748 -29.23 10.97 -41.37
C PRO A 748 -29.67 9.65 -42.00
N PHE A 749 -30.10 8.74 -41.12
CA PHE A 749 -30.84 7.47 -41.30
C PHE A 749 -30.30 6.42 -42.28
#